data_AF-A0A946CBY4-F1
#
_entry.id   AF-A0A946CBY4-F1
#
_cell.length_a   1.000
_cell.length_b   1.000
_cell.length_c   1.000
_cell.angle_alpha   90.00
_cell.angle_beta   90.00
_cell.angle_gamma   90.00
#
_symmetry.space_group_name_H-M   'P 1'
#
loop_
_entity.id
_entity.type
_entity.pdbx_description
1 polymer ?
#
loop_
_entity_poly.entity_id
_entity_poly.type
_entity_poly.pdbx_seq_one_letter_code
_entity_poly.pdbx_strand_id
1 'polypeptide(L)'
;IGRLIARLEKLGELDNTIIIYSSDNGSYLQERNGELHGKKGALFEGGHRVPGIVYWKDGIPGGRVEDEPAGAVDLLPTLCGLIGIGKPEKVHLDGSDLAPLLTGTGTFSRHQPLVVMSDASMVMRVGDHTLFASSTARSPTDIKTAERLMEQVKEVLGDDLEKELGGLNLRSRMFNGNFANPEANRLRAQFRKLYYFQESWVPEIKKSELGRVQLYDLSKDPSQKENIALKTPELAAQLKAQAAAIYRSVMADAPEWPAPEELSSAKKHQEEMPARPATEAPNKAELLARIDKNPVPKDYHGSSHQAYVDRVMAGLKPEQQARVGQLWKEKRRLDPDMPNRGASFIRILNYIAGGAAKEASDKRGTSLLRQSLEPLIESSCIECHDAATKTSLNFEDLSIDLENKENFRQWVKIFDQVESGEMPPKKKKRPDRVIKNKALATLHKHLRETSLAKQIKDGRAPVRRLTRTEYEYTLHDLLGIGGDLASKLPPESTTSTFDTIAADQGISTVHIRSYLAAADQAIDETIELRPRPDRKPRLIDYPNHPYLQMWFKRELRRGGNTVKRRKDALVIFDDRPHTTQSNHMGIRFKVAGQYHIKAEAYAFQARTPVTFCIYRGNDLGGVRELIGSWQLNPGKPRQVEVEHYFAPGDYFYLAPADHDCDPNGRKVLAVGARDYRGEGVAIRRLTLEGPVEEQWPPERTRKLLGDVEFRAGPKGNYSIVLGKIPMEHIKEIVSRIGPRALRRPLRDTEPKTWAALAKPVLESGRGFEEGLRVVLRSLLSSPEFLYHEAAPGPLDDYALATRLSYLLWKSLPDDQLLFLAAGGRLNDLEVLTNEVNRMLADKKAQRFVEDFLDQWLELKDIDATTPDEKLYPEYDDVLRQAMLEETRRFFSEMIRSDLGVGEFIDSDFTFLNRRLAEHYGIPGVQGLDFRKVTLPAESPRGGLLTQASILKVTANGTNTSPVPRGGFVLANLLGTPPSPPPPGVGAVEPDTRGATTIREELAAHREMESCNRCHREIDPPGFALESFDPIGGFRTRYRSTGQGDRPSTKLFGRPVREYRLGLPVDASGETSDGEPFAGIRDFKRLMKPKEDQLARHFLNQLIAYSTGAEVQYADRKERDRLLEQAQREDYGIRGMIHAVVQSQMFRNK
;
A
#
# COMPACT_ATOMS: atom_id res chain seq x y z
N ILE A 1 24.66 -14.25 -17.85
CA ILE A 1 26.06 -14.39 -17.39
C ILE A 1 27.03 -13.87 -18.44
N GLY A 2 27.13 -14.44 -19.65
CA GLY A 2 28.07 -13.96 -20.67
C GLY A 2 28.00 -12.45 -20.97
N ARG A 3 26.79 -11.87 -21.05
CA ARG A 3 26.63 -10.40 -21.20
C ARG A 3 27.12 -9.58 -20.00
N LEU A 4 27.02 -10.13 -18.78
CA LEU A 4 27.49 -9.48 -17.56
C LEU A 4 29.03 -9.48 -17.52
N ILE A 5 29.65 -10.63 -17.80
CA ILE A 5 31.11 -10.77 -17.87
C ILE A 5 31.68 -9.82 -18.91
N ALA A 6 31.16 -9.83 -20.14
CA ALA A 6 31.61 -8.92 -21.20
C ALA A 6 31.47 -7.43 -20.82
N ARG A 7 30.49 -7.09 -19.97
CA ARG A 7 30.34 -5.72 -19.45
C ARG A 7 31.38 -5.40 -18.39
N LEU A 8 31.63 -6.30 -17.45
CA LEU A 8 32.64 -6.14 -16.39
C LEU A 8 34.06 -6.05 -16.98
N GLU A 9 34.37 -6.86 -17.98
CA GLU A 9 35.63 -6.77 -18.74
C GLU A 9 35.78 -5.40 -19.39
N LYS A 10 34.73 -4.89 -20.04
CA LYS A 10 34.73 -3.57 -20.67
C LYS A 10 34.91 -2.43 -19.66
N LEU A 11 34.46 -2.63 -18.42
CA LEU A 11 34.61 -1.65 -17.34
C LEU A 11 35.97 -1.74 -16.64
N GLY A 12 36.76 -2.80 -16.88
CA GLY A 12 37.98 -3.07 -16.14
C GLY A 12 37.74 -3.57 -14.70
N GLU A 13 36.52 -4.00 -14.40
CA GLU A 13 36.07 -4.34 -13.04
C GLU A 13 35.99 -5.87 -12.80
N LEU A 14 36.12 -6.68 -13.86
CA LEU A 14 36.00 -8.14 -13.74
C LEU A 14 36.99 -8.71 -12.73
N ASP A 15 38.21 -8.20 -12.73
CA ASP A 15 39.34 -8.74 -11.97
C ASP A 15 39.10 -8.61 -10.45
N ASN A 16 38.42 -7.53 -10.04
CA ASN A 16 38.06 -7.22 -8.66
C ASN A 16 36.57 -7.45 -8.35
N THR A 17 35.89 -8.33 -9.09
CA THR A 17 34.49 -8.69 -8.83
C THR A 17 34.37 -10.12 -8.33
N ILE A 18 33.73 -10.32 -7.18
CA ILE A 18 33.30 -11.63 -6.71
C ILE A 18 31.99 -12.00 -7.43
N ILE A 19 31.99 -13.09 -8.20
CA ILE A 19 30.83 -13.65 -8.89
C ILE A 19 30.49 -14.98 -8.25
N ILE A 20 29.25 -15.12 -7.78
CA ILE A 20 28.72 -16.38 -7.25
C ILE A 20 27.61 -16.84 -8.19
N TYR A 21 27.72 -18.06 -8.71
CA TYR A 21 26.71 -18.72 -9.54
C TYR A 21 26.22 -19.97 -8.83
N SER A 22 24.91 -20.04 -8.62
CA SER A 22 24.26 -21.19 -7.98
C SER A 22 22.79 -21.30 -8.40
N SER A 23 22.12 -22.35 -7.94
CA SER A 23 20.67 -22.53 -8.04
C SER A 23 20.01 -22.36 -6.67
N ASP A 24 18.74 -21.99 -6.63
CA ASP A 24 17.96 -21.87 -5.39
C ASP A 24 17.59 -23.24 -4.79
N ASN A 25 17.51 -24.28 -5.63
CA ASN A 25 17.26 -25.68 -5.27
C ASN A 25 17.60 -26.62 -6.44
N GLY A 26 17.50 -27.93 -6.20
CA GLY A 26 17.62 -28.96 -7.24
C GLY A 26 16.47 -28.92 -8.26
N SER A 27 16.65 -29.60 -9.39
CA SER A 27 15.66 -29.59 -10.47
C SER A 27 14.38 -30.33 -10.08
N TYR A 28 13.24 -29.88 -10.60
CA TYR A 28 11.96 -30.60 -10.46
C TYR A 28 11.89 -31.86 -11.35
N LEU A 29 12.86 -32.05 -12.24
CA LEU A 29 13.03 -33.20 -13.12
C LEU A 29 14.22 -34.03 -12.63
N GLN A 30 13.98 -35.31 -12.31
CA GLN A 30 14.98 -36.22 -11.74
C GLN A 30 16.18 -36.41 -12.67
N GLU A 31 15.93 -36.50 -13.98
CA GLU A 31 16.94 -36.68 -15.02
C GLU A 31 17.88 -35.46 -15.18
N ARG A 32 17.52 -34.30 -14.61
CA ARG A 32 18.37 -33.09 -14.61
C ARG A 32 19.23 -32.95 -13.36
N ASN A 33 19.06 -33.82 -12.36
CA ASN A 33 19.86 -33.84 -11.14
C ASN A 33 21.06 -34.79 -11.22
N GLY A 34 21.35 -35.36 -12.40
CA GLY A 34 22.41 -36.33 -12.58
C GLY A 34 22.15 -37.60 -11.77
N GLU A 35 23.17 -38.08 -11.07
CA GLU A 35 23.12 -39.30 -10.24
C GLU A 35 22.48 -39.07 -8.86
N LEU A 36 22.15 -37.82 -8.51
CA LEU A 36 21.63 -37.46 -7.19
C LEU A 36 20.20 -37.94 -7.00
N HIS A 37 19.91 -38.53 -5.84
CA HIS A 37 18.57 -38.99 -5.52
C HIS A 37 17.64 -37.83 -5.14
N GLY A 38 16.42 -37.84 -5.69
CA GLY A 38 15.41 -36.84 -5.39
C GLY A 38 15.39 -35.66 -6.36
N LYS A 39 14.41 -34.80 -6.14
CA LYS A 39 14.11 -33.63 -6.97
C LYS A 39 13.70 -32.47 -6.08
N LYS A 40 13.49 -31.29 -6.67
CA LYS A 40 13.01 -30.08 -5.98
C LYS A 40 11.99 -30.40 -4.87
N GLY A 41 12.29 -29.93 -3.66
CA GLY A 41 11.46 -30.15 -2.47
C GLY A 41 11.70 -31.46 -1.71
N ALA A 42 12.54 -32.37 -2.23
CA ALA A 42 12.96 -33.55 -1.49
C ALA A 42 14.12 -33.23 -0.53
N LEU A 43 14.18 -33.94 0.59
CA LEU A 43 15.29 -33.89 1.55
C LEU A 43 16.49 -34.78 1.15
N PHE A 44 16.46 -35.35 -0.05
CA PHE A 44 17.57 -36.08 -0.64
C PHE A 44 18.42 -35.13 -1.51
N GLU A 45 19.65 -35.53 -1.84
CA GLU A 45 20.66 -34.66 -2.47
C GLU A 45 20.15 -33.93 -3.70
N GLY A 46 19.39 -34.59 -4.58
CA GLY A 46 18.84 -34.00 -5.80
C GLY A 46 17.77 -32.92 -5.56
N GLY A 47 17.34 -32.71 -4.32
CA GLY A 47 16.44 -31.61 -3.94
C GLY A 47 17.14 -30.33 -3.51
N HIS A 48 18.35 -30.43 -2.94
CA HIS A 48 19.03 -29.30 -2.27
C HIS A 48 20.52 -29.14 -2.61
N ARG A 49 21.19 -30.16 -3.14
CA ARG A 49 22.55 -30.03 -3.68
C ARG A 49 22.47 -29.46 -5.08
N VAL A 50 23.13 -28.32 -5.28
CA VAL A 50 23.05 -27.50 -6.49
C VAL A 50 24.44 -27.21 -7.05
N PRO A 51 24.56 -26.85 -8.34
CA PRO A 51 25.80 -26.29 -8.84
C PRO A 51 26.19 -25.06 -8.02
N GLY A 52 27.44 -24.95 -7.59
CA GLY A 52 27.96 -23.80 -6.85
C GLY A 52 29.33 -23.40 -7.40
N ILE A 53 29.43 -22.21 -7.97
CA ILE A 53 30.67 -21.67 -8.54
C ILE A 53 30.92 -20.30 -7.90
N VAL A 54 32.12 -20.12 -7.35
CA VAL A 54 32.61 -18.82 -6.87
C VAL A 54 33.81 -18.42 -7.73
N TYR A 55 33.79 -17.19 -8.22
CA TYR A 55 34.83 -16.64 -9.08
C TYR A 55 35.26 -15.29 -8.55
N TRP A 56 36.57 -15.09 -8.40
CA TRP A 56 37.16 -13.78 -8.19
C TRP A 56 38.60 -13.85 -8.69
N LYS A 57 38.88 -13.21 -9.83
CA LYS A 57 40.14 -13.44 -10.56
C LYS A 57 41.40 -13.16 -9.72
N ASP A 58 41.37 -12.08 -8.96
CA ASP A 58 42.53 -11.64 -8.18
C ASP A 58 42.58 -12.23 -6.76
N GLY A 59 41.44 -12.75 -6.27
CA GLY A 59 41.32 -13.25 -4.89
C GLY A 59 41.14 -14.76 -4.73
N ILE A 60 40.67 -15.48 -5.77
CA ILE A 60 40.39 -16.92 -5.72
C ILE A 60 41.11 -17.61 -6.89
N PRO A 61 42.05 -18.52 -6.63
CA PRO A 61 42.71 -19.27 -7.70
C PRO A 61 41.70 -20.12 -8.48
N GLY A 62 41.51 -19.82 -9.76
CA GLY A 62 40.55 -20.53 -10.61
C GLY A 62 40.94 -21.98 -10.96
N GLY A 63 39.99 -22.74 -11.54
CA GLY A 63 40.24 -24.08 -12.07
C GLY A 63 40.26 -25.22 -11.03
N ARG A 64 39.80 -24.95 -9.81
CA ARG A 64 39.71 -25.92 -8.72
C ARG A 64 38.28 -26.37 -8.44
N VAL A 65 38.15 -27.53 -7.81
CA VAL A 65 36.90 -28.05 -7.24
C VAL A 65 37.18 -28.28 -5.76
N GLU A 66 36.32 -27.76 -4.90
CA GLU A 66 36.39 -27.98 -3.45
C GLU A 66 35.41 -29.08 -3.07
N ASP A 67 35.90 -30.10 -2.33
CA ASP A 67 35.10 -31.25 -1.91
C ASP A 67 34.37 -31.02 -0.57
N GLU A 68 34.73 -29.95 0.15
CA GLU A 68 34.10 -29.56 1.41
C GLU A 68 32.63 -29.15 1.16
N PRO A 69 31.66 -29.73 1.89
CA PRO A 69 30.27 -29.32 1.79
C PRO A 69 30.09 -27.83 2.11
N ALA A 70 29.41 -27.10 1.22
CA ALA A 70 29.09 -25.68 1.37
C ALA A 70 27.59 -25.43 1.17
N GLY A 71 27.05 -24.45 1.91
CA GLY A 71 25.64 -24.05 1.83
C GLY A 71 25.49 -22.54 1.63
N ALA A 72 24.29 -22.12 1.24
CA ALA A 72 23.98 -20.69 1.08
C ALA A 72 24.18 -19.87 2.38
N VAL A 73 24.02 -20.53 3.54
CA VAL A 73 24.27 -19.94 4.86
C VAL A 73 25.72 -19.47 5.04
N ASP A 74 26.68 -20.10 4.34
CA ASP A 74 28.10 -19.76 4.42
C ASP A 74 28.46 -18.48 3.65
N LEU A 75 27.58 -17.99 2.76
CA LEU A 75 27.92 -16.88 1.86
C LEU A 75 28.22 -15.58 2.60
N LEU A 76 27.39 -15.18 3.56
CA LEU A 76 27.59 -13.94 4.31
C LEU A 76 28.93 -13.94 5.09
N PRO A 77 29.22 -14.93 5.96
CA PRO A 77 30.51 -14.97 6.66
C PRO A 77 31.69 -15.10 5.69
N THR A 78 31.54 -15.82 4.58
CA THR A 78 32.58 -15.95 3.54
C THR A 78 32.86 -14.62 2.84
N LEU A 79 31.83 -13.85 2.49
CA LEU A 79 32.01 -12.53 1.89
C LEU A 79 32.71 -11.57 2.86
N CYS A 80 32.32 -11.60 4.15
CA CYS A 80 33.02 -10.84 5.19
C CYS A 80 34.52 -11.21 5.25
N GLY A 81 34.83 -12.51 5.22
CA GLY A 81 36.21 -13.01 5.22
C GLY A 81 36.99 -12.59 3.96
N LEU A 82 36.41 -12.77 2.77
CA LEU A 82 37.03 -12.44 1.48
C LEU A 82 37.36 -10.95 1.34
N ILE A 83 36.52 -10.06 1.89
CA ILE A 83 36.73 -8.60 1.82
C ILE A 83 37.37 -8.01 3.08
N GLY A 84 37.71 -8.83 4.07
CA GLY A 84 38.43 -8.42 5.27
C GLY A 84 37.63 -7.55 6.25
N ILE A 85 36.31 -7.74 6.34
CA ILE A 85 35.46 -7.02 7.31
C ILE A 85 35.00 -7.93 8.45
N GLY A 86 34.74 -7.32 9.61
CA GLY A 86 34.14 -8.02 10.74
C GLY A 86 32.74 -8.56 10.41
N LYS A 87 32.42 -9.75 10.93
CA LYS A 87 31.06 -10.30 10.90
C LYS A 87 30.15 -9.45 11.80
N PRO A 88 28.84 -9.35 11.51
CA PRO A 88 27.93 -8.54 12.32
C PRO A 88 27.84 -9.03 13.79
N GLU A 89 28.20 -8.19 14.76
CA GLU A 89 28.35 -8.58 16.18
C GLU A 89 27.06 -9.03 16.88
N LYS A 90 25.88 -8.69 16.33
CA LYS A 90 24.57 -8.99 16.95
C LYS A 90 23.74 -10.00 16.17
N VAL A 91 24.31 -10.63 15.16
CA VAL A 91 23.61 -11.59 14.30
C VAL A 91 24.26 -12.95 14.47
N HIS A 92 23.46 -13.94 14.90
CA HIS A 92 23.91 -15.32 14.85
C HIS A 92 24.04 -15.75 13.39
N LEU A 93 25.21 -16.28 13.02
CA LEU A 93 25.46 -16.76 11.66
C LEU A 93 25.63 -18.27 11.71
N ASP A 94 24.70 -18.98 11.08
CA ASP A 94 24.75 -20.44 10.99
C ASP A 94 25.85 -20.94 10.04
N GLY A 95 26.30 -20.08 9.13
CA GLY A 95 27.32 -20.38 8.14
C GLY A 95 28.74 -20.23 8.65
N SER A 96 29.65 -21.01 8.07
CA SER A 96 31.10 -20.90 8.29
C SER A 96 31.73 -19.98 7.24
N ASP A 97 32.84 -19.34 7.61
CA ASP A 97 33.63 -18.53 6.69
C ASP A 97 34.52 -19.43 5.82
N LEU A 98 34.19 -19.57 4.54
CA LEU A 98 34.92 -20.38 3.56
C LEU A 98 36.10 -19.63 2.94
N ALA A 99 36.36 -18.36 3.29
CA ALA A 99 37.42 -17.59 2.67
C ALA A 99 38.78 -18.29 2.72
N PRO A 100 39.26 -18.87 3.85
CA PRO A 100 40.55 -19.56 3.90
C PRO A 100 40.65 -20.75 2.93
N LEU A 101 39.53 -21.43 2.66
CA LEU A 101 39.44 -22.54 1.70
C LEU A 101 39.52 -22.00 0.27
N LEU A 102 38.69 -21.01 -0.06
CA LEU A 102 38.60 -20.43 -1.41
C LEU A 102 39.88 -19.72 -1.85
N THR A 103 40.57 -19.05 -0.93
CA THR A 103 41.82 -18.33 -1.21
C THR A 103 43.06 -19.23 -1.08
N GLY A 104 42.93 -20.40 -0.42
CA GLY A 104 44.05 -21.28 -0.08
C GLY A 104 44.98 -20.72 1.00
N THR A 105 44.53 -19.76 1.81
CA THR A 105 45.38 -19.03 2.77
C THR A 105 45.32 -19.55 4.21
N GLY A 106 44.62 -20.65 4.49
CA GLY A 106 44.55 -21.21 5.84
C GLY A 106 43.80 -22.53 5.94
N THR A 107 43.65 -23.06 7.16
CA THR A 107 42.85 -24.27 7.43
C THR A 107 41.39 -23.90 7.70
N PHE A 108 40.48 -24.55 6.98
CA PHE A 108 39.05 -24.42 7.21
C PHE A 108 38.57 -25.49 8.21
N SER A 109 37.73 -25.07 9.15
CA SER A 109 36.99 -25.99 10.03
C SER A 109 35.55 -25.53 10.11
N ARG A 110 34.63 -26.42 9.71
CA ARG A 110 33.20 -26.17 9.77
C ARG A 110 32.73 -26.21 11.22
N HIS A 111 32.19 -25.10 11.71
CA HIS A 111 31.82 -24.99 13.12
C HIS A 111 30.51 -25.74 13.47
N GLN A 112 29.64 -25.99 12.48
CA GLN A 112 28.46 -26.83 12.64
C GLN A 112 28.02 -27.51 11.33
N PRO A 113 27.33 -28.67 11.40
CA PRO A 113 26.79 -29.37 10.23
C PRO A 113 25.87 -28.51 9.36
N LEU A 114 25.78 -28.87 8.07
CA LEU A 114 24.75 -28.30 7.19
C LEU A 114 23.43 -29.06 7.40
N VAL A 115 22.33 -28.31 7.47
CA VAL A 115 21.01 -28.86 7.75
C VAL A 115 19.99 -28.34 6.75
N VAL A 116 19.10 -29.22 6.30
CA VAL A 116 17.90 -28.87 5.54
C VAL A 116 16.69 -29.49 6.24
N MET A 117 15.65 -28.70 6.44
CA MET A 117 14.40 -29.14 7.07
C MET A 117 13.21 -28.89 6.14
N SER A 118 12.27 -29.82 6.12
CA SER A 118 10.97 -29.68 5.45
C SER A 118 9.91 -30.27 6.35
N ASP A 119 8.89 -29.48 6.65
CA ASP A 119 7.94 -29.73 7.74
C ASP A 119 8.70 -29.97 9.07
N ALA A 120 8.61 -31.19 9.60
CA ALA A 120 9.31 -31.64 10.80
C ALA A 120 10.39 -32.71 10.50
N SER A 121 10.64 -33.03 9.23
CA SER A 121 11.71 -33.96 8.84
C SER A 121 12.97 -33.17 8.51
N MET A 122 14.13 -33.78 8.76
CA MET A 122 15.41 -33.11 8.64
C MET A 122 16.43 -34.00 7.94
N VAL A 123 17.32 -33.38 7.18
CA VAL A 123 18.57 -33.99 6.74
C VAL A 123 19.75 -33.18 7.29
N MET A 124 20.78 -33.88 7.75
CA MET A 124 22.01 -33.29 8.29
C MET A 124 23.22 -33.86 7.55
N ARG A 125 24.03 -32.96 6.97
CA ARG A 125 25.26 -33.28 6.22
C ARG A 125 26.48 -33.04 7.11
N VAL A 126 27.29 -34.09 7.30
CA VAL A 126 28.53 -34.07 8.08
C VAL A 126 29.63 -34.76 7.28
N GLY A 127 30.57 -33.97 6.74
CA GLY A 127 31.60 -34.48 5.83
C GLY A 127 30.96 -35.27 4.69
N ASP A 128 31.40 -36.51 4.47
CA ASP A 128 30.85 -37.40 3.44
C ASP A 128 29.53 -38.08 3.80
N HIS A 129 29.05 -37.93 5.03
CA HIS A 129 27.83 -38.58 5.49
C HIS A 129 26.62 -37.66 5.41
N THR A 130 25.47 -38.20 5.05
CA THR A 130 24.18 -37.51 5.18
C THR A 130 23.20 -38.37 5.97
N LEU A 131 22.64 -37.79 7.03
CA LEU A 131 21.67 -38.43 7.91
C LEU A 131 20.30 -37.83 7.62
N PHE A 132 19.40 -38.64 7.06
CA PHE A 132 17.98 -38.32 6.99
C PHE A 132 17.29 -38.77 8.28
N ALA A 133 16.53 -37.89 8.90
CA ALA A 133 15.73 -38.17 10.08
C ALA A 133 14.26 -37.78 9.82
N SER A 134 13.39 -38.78 9.87
CA SER A 134 11.94 -38.58 9.74
C SER A 134 11.36 -37.88 10.96
N SER A 135 10.29 -37.11 10.77
CA SER A 135 9.45 -36.60 11.84
C SER A 135 8.62 -37.70 12.51
N THR A 136 8.31 -37.56 13.80
CA THR A 136 7.26 -38.33 14.49
C THR A 136 5.87 -37.71 14.38
N ALA A 137 5.75 -36.43 14.03
CA ALA A 137 4.46 -35.78 13.81
C ALA A 137 3.79 -36.25 12.51
N ARG A 138 2.46 -36.26 12.51
CA ARG A 138 1.69 -36.42 11.27
C ARG A 138 1.87 -35.19 10.39
N SER A 139 1.97 -35.40 9.08
CA SER A 139 1.95 -34.29 8.14
C SER A 139 0.65 -33.49 8.33
N PRO A 140 0.72 -32.18 8.54
CA PRO A 140 -0.45 -31.31 8.70
C PRO A 140 -1.14 -31.03 7.36
N THR A 141 -0.57 -31.52 6.24
CA THR A 141 -1.18 -31.43 4.92
C THR A 141 -2.41 -32.34 4.82
N ASP A 142 -3.54 -31.79 4.40
CA ASP A 142 -4.76 -32.58 4.14
C ASP A 142 -4.65 -33.36 2.82
N ILE A 143 -3.97 -34.51 2.89
CA ILE A 143 -3.73 -35.38 1.73
C ILE A 143 -5.04 -35.91 1.14
N LYS A 144 -6.08 -36.16 1.95
CA LYS A 144 -7.36 -36.66 1.46
C LYS A 144 -8.06 -35.63 0.57
N THR A 145 -8.05 -34.37 1.00
CA THR A 145 -8.58 -33.28 0.17
C THR A 145 -7.71 -33.06 -1.07
N ALA A 146 -6.39 -33.18 -0.97
CA ALA A 146 -5.51 -33.08 -2.13
C ALA A 146 -5.72 -34.20 -3.17
N GLU A 147 -5.94 -35.44 -2.74
CA GLU A 147 -6.26 -36.58 -3.62
C GLU A 147 -7.61 -36.38 -4.30
N ARG A 148 -8.62 -35.92 -3.56
CA ARG A 148 -9.94 -35.59 -4.10
C ARG A 148 -9.85 -34.51 -5.19
N LEU A 149 -9.07 -33.45 -4.95
CA LEU A 149 -8.87 -32.38 -5.93
C LEU A 149 -8.14 -32.86 -7.19
N MET A 150 -7.18 -33.79 -7.07
CA MET A 150 -6.56 -34.39 -8.25
C MET A 150 -7.56 -35.25 -9.05
N GLU A 151 -8.44 -35.99 -8.38
CA GLU A 151 -9.45 -36.79 -9.07
C GLU A 151 -10.48 -35.91 -9.78
N GLN A 152 -10.91 -34.82 -9.14
CA GLN A 152 -11.77 -33.82 -9.76
C GLN A 152 -11.12 -33.19 -11.01
N VAL A 153 -9.80 -32.98 -11.00
CA VAL A 153 -9.10 -32.51 -12.20
C VAL A 153 -9.08 -33.56 -13.30
N LYS A 154 -8.95 -34.86 -12.98
CA LYS A 154 -9.09 -35.92 -14.01
C LYS A 154 -10.49 -35.92 -14.61
N GLU A 155 -11.52 -35.81 -13.79
CA GLU A 155 -12.92 -35.77 -14.24
C GLU A 155 -13.19 -34.54 -15.12
N VAL A 156 -12.69 -33.37 -14.71
CA VAL A 156 -12.83 -32.11 -15.45
C VAL A 156 -12.10 -32.12 -16.79
N LEU A 157 -10.96 -32.80 -16.86
CA LEU A 157 -10.18 -32.90 -18.10
C LEU A 157 -10.67 -34.04 -19.00
N GLY A 158 -11.29 -35.10 -18.46
CA GLY A 158 -11.86 -36.21 -19.22
C GLY A 158 -10.90 -36.75 -20.28
N ASP A 159 -11.38 -36.83 -21.53
CA ASP A 159 -10.61 -37.32 -22.68
C ASP A 159 -9.41 -36.41 -23.05
N ASP A 160 -9.42 -35.13 -22.65
CA ASP A 160 -8.32 -34.19 -22.90
C ASP A 160 -7.17 -34.35 -21.89
N LEU A 161 -7.31 -35.19 -20.85
CA LEU A 161 -6.33 -35.34 -19.77
C LEU A 161 -4.92 -35.64 -20.29
N GLU A 162 -4.71 -36.66 -21.12
CA GLU A 162 -3.36 -37.01 -21.59
C GLU A 162 -2.71 -35.92 -22.43
N LYS A 163 -3.50 -35.24 -23.27
CA LYS A 163 -3.06 -34.12 -24.10
C LYS A 163 -2.65 -32.92 -23.25
N GLU A 164 -3.45 -32.60 -22.25
CA GLU A 164 -3.20 -31.52 -21.30
C GLU A 164 -2.01 -31.81 -20.38
N LEU A 165 -1.78 -33.08 -20.05
CA LEU A 165 -0.62 -33.51 -19.28
C LEU A 165 0.71 -33.31 -20.03
N GLY A 166 0.71 -33.44 -21.36
CA GLY A 166 1.88 -33.12 -22.19
C GLY A 166 3.14 -33.91 -21.80
N GLY A 167 2.97 -35.16 -21.37
CA GLY A 167 4.05 -36.03 -20.89
C GLY A 167 4.41 -35.90 -19.40
N LEU A 168 3.78 -34.98 -18.66
CA LEU A 168 3.91 -34.89 -17.20
C LEU A 168 2.85 -35.76 -16.51
N ASN A 169 3.14 -36.33 -15.34
CA ASN A 169 2.06 -36.87 -14.52
C ASN A 169 1.19 -35.75 -13.93
N LEU A 170 -0.07 -36.07 -13.61
CA LEU A 170 -1.04 -35.08 -13.15
C LEU A 170 -0.58 -34.29 -11.93
N ARG A 171 -0.03 -34.96 -10.93
CA ARG A 171 0.49 -34.28 -9.72
C ARG A 171 1.56 -33.25 -10.09
N SER A 172 2.46 -33.59 -11.02
CA SER A 172 3.49 -32.66 -11.50
C SER A 172 2.89 -31.48 -12.27
N ARG A 173 1.89 -31.73 -13.12
CA ARG A 173 1.14 -30.68 -13.83
C ARG A 173 0.44 -29.75 -12.84
N MET A 174 -0.17 -30.30 -11.79
CA MET A 174 -0.82 -29.56 -10.70
C MET A 174 0.14 -28.63 -9.93
N PHE A 175 1.43 -28.94 -9.82
CA PHE A 175 2.38 -27.99 -9.22
C PHE A 175 2.97 -27.02 -10.24
N ASN A 176 3.38 -27.52 -11.41
CA ASN A 176 4.40 -26.86 -12.22
C ASN A 176 3.90 -26.23 -13.52
N GLY A 177 2.63 -26.40 -13.89
CA GLY A 177 2.12 -25.82 -15.13
C GLY A 177 0.61 -25.60 -15.12
N ASN A 178 0.13 -24.77 -16.03
CA ASN A 178 -1.31 -24.49 -16.15
C ASN A 178 -1.94 -25.43 -17.18
N PHE A 179 -3.16 -25.88 -16.91
CA PHE A 179 -4.02 -26.53 -17.89
C PHE A 179 -4.61 -25.47 -18.85
N ALA A 180 -5.02 -25.82 -20.06
CA ALA A 180 -5.81 -24.90 -20.88
C ALA A 180 -7.26 -24.80 -20.35
N ASN A 181 -7.74 -25.85 -19.69
CA ASN A 181 -9.02 -25.86 -18.98
C ASN A 181 -8.99 -24.98 -17.70
N PRO A 182 -9.81 -23.91 -17.61
CA PRO A 182 -9.83 -23.00 -16.47
C PRO A 182 -10.24 -23.65 -15.14
N GLU A 183 -11.16 -24.61 -15.16
CA GLU A 183 -11.64 -25.28 -13.94
C GLU A 183 -10.56 -26.23 -13.39
N ALA A 184 -9.84 -26.92 -14.26
CA ALA A 184 -8.66 -27.67 -13.87
C ALA A 184 -7.59 -26.77 -13.21
N ASN A 185 -7.45 -25.52 -13.65
CA ASN A 185 -6.57 -24.53 -12.99
C ASN A 185 -7.10 -24.00 -11.66
N ARG A 186 -8.42 -23.87 -11.49
CA ARG A 186 -9.04 -23.50 -10.21
C ARG A 186 -8.79 -24.58 -9.15
N LEU A 187 -9.12 -25.84 -9.49
CA LEU A 187 -8.86 -27.00 -8.64
C LEU A 187 -7.37 -27.19 -8.35
N ARG A 188 -6.52 -26.91 -9.34
CA ARG A 188 -5.06 -26.84 -9.16
C ARG A 188 -4.64 -25.79 -8.10
N ALA A 189 -5.22 -24.60 -8.12
CA ALA A 189 -4.88 -23.56 -7.15
C ALA A 189 -5.27 -23.97 -5.72
N GLN A 190 -6.46 -24.56 -5.54
CA GLN A 190 -6.88 -25.12 -4.25
C GLN A 190 -5.95 -26.25 -3.80
N PHE A 191 -5.59 -27.15 -4.70
CA PHE A 191 -4.65 -28.22 -4.44
C PHE A 191 -3.30 -27.67 -3.95
N ARG A 192 -2.74 -26.66 -4.64
CA ARG A 192 -1.46 -26.04 -4.25
C ARG A 192 -1.52 -25.39 -2.87
N LYS A 193 -2.65 -24.79 -2.49
CA LYS A 193 -2.84 -24.16 -1.18
C LYS A 193 -2.68 -25.15 -0.02
N LEU A 194 -3.08 -26.40 -0.19
CA LEU A 194 -2.95 -27.43 0.83
C LEU A 194 -1.49 -27.80 1.14
N TYR A 195 -0.58 -27.59 0.18
CA TYR A 195 0.85 -27.88 0.33
C TYR A 195 1.68 -26.64 0.68
N TYR A 196 1.05 -25.47 0.87
CA TYR A 196 1.75 -24.28 1.37
C TYR A 196 1.71 -24.27 2.89
N PHE A 197 2.90 -24.07 3.48
CA PHE A 197 3.08 -23.95 4.92
C PHE A 197 2.08 -22.96 5.52
N GLN A 198 1.42 -23.38 6.59
CA GLN A 198 0.57 -22.52 7.41
C GLN A 198 1.26 -22.33 8.76
N GLU A 199 1.34 -21.08 9.23
CA GLU A 199 1.93 -20.75 10.53
C GLU A 199 1.23 -21.51 11.68
N SER A 200 -0.06 -21.82 11.51
CA SER A 200 -0.85 -22.65 12.42
C SER A 200 -0.34 -24.08 12.62
N TRP A 201 0.54 -24.57 11.75
CA TRP A 201 1.12 -25.90 11.87
C TRP A 201 2.26 -25.97 12.89
N VAL A 202 2.83 -24.82 13.27
CA VAL A 202 4.02 -24.76 14.13
C VAL A 202 3.84 -25.45 15.48
N PRO A 203 2.75 -25.23 16.25
CA PRO A 203 2.56 -25.91 17.53
C PRO A 203 2.52 -27.45 17.40
N GLU A 204 1.95 -27.98 16.30
CA GLU A 204 1.90 -29.42 16.07
C GLU A 204 3.25 -29.97 15.59
N ILE A 205 3.95 -29.22 14.72
CA ILE A 205 5.32 -29.52 14.28
C ILE A 205 6.29 -29.55 15.47
N LYS A 206 6.15 -28.64 16.45
CA LYS A 206 6.97 -28.57 17.67
C LYS A 206 6.79 -29.78 18.60
N LYS A 207 5.64 -30.46 18.54
CA LYS A 207 5.42 -31.72 19.28
C LYS A 207 6.18 -32.91 18.66
N SER A 208 6.71 -32.74 17.45
CA SER A 208 7.49 -33.77 16.78
C SER A 208 8.88 -33.92 17.40
N GLU A 209 9.35 -35.15 17.41
CA GLU A 209 10.75 -35.51 17.62
C GLU A 209 11.34 -36.12 16.34
N LEU A 210 12.65 -36.42 16.36
CA LEU A 210 13.29 -37.18 15.29
C LEU A 210 13.01 -38.67 15.44
N GLY A 211 12.25 -39.21 14.50
CA GLY A 211 11.87 -40.61 14.39
C GLY A 211 12.98 -41.50 13.81
N ARG A 212 12.62 -42.26 12.77
CA ARG A 212 13.53 -43.20 12.11
C ARG A 212 14.60 -42.45 11.32
N VAL A 213 15.82 -42.96 11.37
CA VAL A 213 16.96 -42.41 10.64
C VAL A 213 17.42 -43.33 9.52
N GLN A 214 17.93 -42.71 8.47
CA GLN A 214 18.68 -43.34 7.39
C GLN A 214 20.01 -42.62 7.28
N LEU A 215 21.08 -43.36 7.06
CA LEU A 215 22.44 -42.82 6.96
C LEU A 215 23.05 -43.28 5.65
N TYR A 216 23.70 -42.37 4.93
CA TYR A 216 24.33 -42.63 3.65
C TYR A 216 25.75 -42.05 3.62
N ASP A 217 26.68 -42.76 2.97
CA ASP A 217 28.04 -42.32 2.65
C ASP A 217 28.06 -41.80 1.20
N LEU A 218 27.98 -40.48 1.03
CA LEU A 218 27.86 -39.86 -0.29
C LEU A 218 29.16 -39.87 -1.10
N SER A 219 30.30 -40.21 -0.49
CA SER A 219 31.55 -40.40 -1.24
C SER A 219 31.49 -41.64 -2.14
N LYS A 220 30.65 -42.61 -1.78
CA LYS A 220 30.45 -43.88 -2.50
C LYS A 220 29.07 -44.01 -3.11
N ASP A 221 28.06 -43.42 -2.47
CA ASP A 221 26.66 -43.53 -2.86
C ASP A 221 25.98 -42.16 -2.89
N PRO A 222 26.33 -41.29 -3.87
CA PRO A 222 25.63 -40.02 -4.10
C PRO A 222 24.15 -40.22 -4.47
N SER A 223 23.78 -41.44 -4.87
CA SER A 223 22.41 -41.85 -5.21
C SER A 223 21.59 -42.36 -4.03
N GLN A 224 22.16 -42.38 -2.81
CA GLN A 224 21.48 -42.71 -1.55
C GLN A 224 20.64 -44.01 -1.62
N LYS A 225 21.17 -45.05 -2.28
CA LYS A 225 20.55 -46.37 -2.42
C LYS A 225 20.83 -47.28 -1.21
N GLU A 226 21.98 -47.13 -0.58
CA GLU A 226 22.43 -48.01 0.50
C GLU A 226 22.35 -47.30 1.86
N ASN A 227 21.27 -47.56 2.60
CA ASN A 227 21.18 -47.10 3.99
C ASN A 227 22.13 -47.92 4.89
N ILE A 228 23.20 -47.28 5.35
CA ILE A 228 24.24 -47.91 6.18
C ILE A 228 23.95 -47.79 7.68
N ALA A 229 22.83 -47.18 8.11
CA ALA A 229 22.55 -46.94 9.53
C ALA A 229 22.60 -48.21 10.40
N LEU A 230 22.17 -49.37 9.86
CA LEU A 230 22.25 -50.66 10.56
C LEU A 230 23.65 -51.29 10.51
N LYS A 231 24.46 -50.93 9.51
CA LYS A 231 25.86 -51.40 9.35
C LYS A 231 26.83 -50.61 10.22
N THR A 232 26.50 -49.35 10.53
CA THR A 232 27.30 -48.44 11.36
C THR A 232 26.45 -47.84 12.49
N PRO A 233 25.96 -48.66 13.44
CA PRO A 233 24.98 -48.23 14.44
C PRO A 233 25.53 -47.16 15.41
N GLU A 234 26.81 -47.21 15.75
CA GLU A 234 27.46 -46.21 16.62
C GLU A 234 27.49 -44.83 15.96
N LEU A 235 27.93 -44.77 14.69
CA LEU A 235 27.94 -43.53 13.91
C LEU A 235 26.52 -43.00 13.68
N ALA A 236 25.56 -43.87 13.38
CA ALA A 236 24.16 -43.48 13.21
C ALA A 236 23.57 -42.93 14.51
N ALA A 237 23.89 -43.52 15.67
CA ALA A 237 23.46 -43.03 16.98
C ALA A 237 24.09 -41.67 17.32
N GLN A 238 25.40 -41.51 17.06
CA GLN A 238 26.12 -40.25 17.26
C GLN A 238 25.52 -39.12 16.41
N LEU A 239 25.36 -39.36 15.11
CA LEU A 239 24.79 -38.37 14.19
C LEU A 239 23.32 -38.10 14.52
N LYS A 240 22.54 -39.11 14.94
CA LYS A 240 21.16 -38.90 15.41
C LYS A 240 21.11 -38.02 16.65
N ALA A 241 22.03 -38.20 17.60
CA ALA A 241 22.11 -37.37 18.80
C ALA A 241 22.45 -35.90 18.46
N GLN A 242 23.40 -35.70 17.55
CA GLN A 242 23.76 -34.36 17.06
C GLN A 242 22.60 -33.71 16.29
N ALA A 243 21.96 -34.46 15.39
CA ALA A 243 20.75 -34.04 14.69
C ALA A 243 19.64 -33.66 15.68
N ALA A 244 19.40 -34.46 16.73
CA ALA A 244 18.38 -34.16 17.72
C ALA A 244 18.70 -32.88 18.52
N ALA A 245 19.97 -32.59 18.77
CA ALA A 245 20.38 -31.33 19.42
C ALA A 245 20.10 -30.11 18.54
N ILE A 246 20.47 -30.18 17.26
CA ILE A 246 20.18 -29.09 16.30
C ILE A 246 18.68 -28.95 16.10
N TYR A 247 17.95 -30.05 15.93
CA TYR A 247 16.51 -30.05 15.79
C TYR A 247 15.81 -29.38 16.99
N ARG A 248 16.26 -29.66 18.22
CA ARG A 248 15.75 -28.95 19.42
C ARG A 248 16.09 -27.47 19.40
N SER A 249 17.27 -27.08 18.91
CA SER A 249 17.63 -25.67 18.76
C SER A 249 16.71 -24.96 17.76
N VAL A 250 16.53 -25.55 16.58
CA VAL A 250 15.64 -25.01 15.53
C VAL A 250 14.20 -24.94 16.04
N MET A 251 13.72 -25.96 16.74
CA MET A 251 12.38 -25.94 17.34
C MET A 251 12.29 -24.94 18.50
N ALA A 252 13.35 -24.67 19.25
CA ALA A 252 13.35 -23.63 20.27
C ALA A 252 13.29 -22.22 19.66
N ASP A 253 13.99 -21.99 18.54
CA ASP A 253 13.97 -20.73 17.79
C ASP A 253 12.72 -20.56 16.92
N ALA A 254 12.04 -21.65 16.57
CA ALA A 254 10.79 -21.62 15.80
C ALA A 254 9.74 -20.81 16.59
N PRO A 255 9.24 -19.69 16.02
CA PRO A 255 8.33 -18.83 16.76
C PRO A 255 7.05 -19.60 17.07
N GLU A 256 6.57 -19.52 18.32
CA GLU A 256 5.23 -20.00 18.62
C GLU A 256 4.23 -19.01 18.04
N TRP A 257 3.89 -19.27 16.78
CA TRP A 257 2.72 -18.69 16.16
C TRP A 257 1.51 -19.41 16.77
N PRO A 258 0.62 -18.69 17.46
CA PRO A 258 -0.56 -19.31 18.02
C PRO A 258 -1.40 -19.90 16.87
N ALA A 259 -2.13 -21.01 17.10
CA ALA A 259 -3.16 -21.45 16.16
C ALA A 259 -4.09 -20.27 15.80
N PRO A 260 -4.79 -20.21 14.65
CA PRO A 260 -5.64 -19.06 14.30
C PRO A 260 -6.68 -18.74 15.38
N GLU A 261 -7.16 -19.78 16.08
CA GLU A 261 -7.99 -19.66 17.28
C GLU A 261 -7.22 -19.03 18.46
N GLU A 262 -5.97 -19.42 18.67
CA GLU A 262 -5.06 -18.83 19.65
C GLU A 262 -4.50 -17.47 19.24
N LEU A 263 -4.49 -17.05 17.97
CA LEU A 263 -4.16 -15.69 17.52
C LEU A 263 -5.36 -14.77 17.77
N SER A 264 -6.57 -15.34 17.73
CA SER A 264 -7.79 -14.67 18.18
C SER A 264 -7.86 -14.56 19.71
N SER A 265 -7.36 -15.56 20.46
CA SER A 265 -7.28 -15.51 21.93
C SER A 265 -5.96 -14.94 22.47
N ALA A 266 -4.90 -14.82 21.68
CA ALA A 266 -3.67 -14.07 21.96
C ALA A 266 -3.80 -12.61 21.55
N LYS A 267 -4.80 -12.24 20.72
CA LYS A 267 -5.36 -10.89 20.77
C LYS A 267 -6.05 -10.60 22.11
N LYS A 268 -6.53 -11.62 22.83
CA LYS A 268 -6.99 -11.51 24.24
C LYS A 268 -5.86 -11.63 25.26
N HIS A 269 -4.82 -12.46 25.04
CA HIS A 269 -3.75 -12.73 26.02
C HIS A 269 -2.42 -11.98 25.78
N GLN A 270 -2.20 -11.29 24.65
CA GLN A 270 -1.17 -10.23 24.56
C GLN A 270 -1.57 -8.99 25.37
N GLU A 271 -2.77 -8.96 25.93
CA GLU A 271 -3.13 -8.04 27.01
C GLU A 271 -2.82 -8.59 28.42
N GLU A 272 -2.39 -9.86 28.56
CA GLU A 272 -2.30 -10.54 29.86
C GLU A 272 -1.01 -11.37 30.14
N MET A 273 0.07 -11.28 29.35
CA MET A 273 1.39 -11.58 29.92
C MET A 273 1.94 -10.35 30.67
N PRO A 274 2.46 -10.51 31.90
CA PRO A 274 3.00 -9.40 32.65
C PRO A 274 4.14 -8.80 31.83
N ALA A 275 4.19 -7.47 31.79
CA ALA A 275 5.31 -6.72 31.27
C ALA A 275 6.64 -7.46 31.61
N ARG A 276 7.60 -7.51 30.66
CA ARG A 276 9.03 -7.49 31.05
C ARG A 276 9.09 -6.56 32.25
N PRO A 277 9.62 -6.98 33.42
CA PRO A 277 9.60 -6.09 34.58
C PRO A 277 10.14 -4.78 34.06
N ALA A 278 9.33 -3.73 34.14
CA ALA A 278 9.79 -2.42 33.83
C ALA A 278 11.05 -2.27 34.68
N THR A 279 12.23 -2.33 34.06
CA THR A 279 13.42 -1.71 34.64
C THR A 279 13.21 -0.22 34.46
N GLU A 280 12.18 0.24 35.16
CA GLU A 280 11.69 1.59 35.35
C GLU A 280 10.58 1.41 36.41
N ALA A 281 10.96 0.85 37.56
CA ALA A 281 10.47 1.46 38.79
C ALA A 281 10.67 2.97 38.58
N PRO A 282 9.62 3.81 38.63
CA PRO A 282 9.74 5.22 38.30
C PRO A 282 10.96 5.70 39.06
N ASN A 283 11.96 6.22 38.35
CA ASN A 283 13.22 6.62 38.95
C ASN A 283 12.83 7.43 40.18
N LYS A 284 13.04 6.87 41.39
CA LYS A 284 12.37 7.41 42.58
C LYS A 284 12.79 8.87 42.77
N ALA A 285 13.97 9.23 42.24
CA ALA A 285 14.44 10.60 42.09
C ALA A 285 13.55 11.49 41.22
N GLU A 286 13.11 11.06 40.04
CA GLU A 286 12.22 11.84 39.16
C GLU A 286 10.82 12.00 39.75
N LEU A 287 10.29 10.94 40.37
CA LEU A 287 9.01 11.01 41.07
C LEU A 287 9.08 12.00 42.24
N LEU A 288 10.14 11.93 43.05
CA LEU A 288 10.35 12.86 44.16
C LEU A 288 10.60 14.30 43.68
N ALA A 289 11.32 14.49 42.58
CA ALA A 289 11.52 15.81 41.96
C ALA A 289 10.21 16.42 41.44
N ARG A 290 9.26 15.60 40.96
CA ARG A 290 7.90 16.04 40.60
C ARG A 290 7.08 16.39 41.85
N ILE A 291 7.13 15.56 42.89
CA ILE A 291 6.41 15.80 44.14
C ILE A 291 6.88 17.10 44.82
N ASP A 292 8.17 17.41 44.75
CA ASP A 292 8.73 18.64 45.33
C ASP A 292 8.22 19.93 44.68
N LYS A 293 7.74 19.86 43.42
CA LYS A 293 7.12 21.00 42.73
C LYS A 293 5.68 21.27 43.19
N ASN A 294 5.06 20.36 43.95
CA ASN A 294 3.69 20.55 44.43
C ASN A 294 3.67 21.64 45.53
N PRO A 295 2.65 22.52 45.53
CA PRO A 295 2.48 23.46 46.64
C PRO A 295 2.19 22.69 47.94
N VAL A 296 2.65 23.23 49.07
CA VAL A 296 2.24 22.71 50.37
C VAL A 296 0.78 23.12 50.61
N PRO A 297 -0.09 22.26 51.16
CA PRO A 297 -1.49 22.59 51.37
C PRO A 297 -1.70 23.86 52.18
N LYS A 298 -2.70 24.65 51.81
CA LYS A 298 -2.98 25.96 52.43
C LYS A 298 -3.31 25.88 53.92
N ASP A 299 -3.82 24.73 54.38
CA ASP A 299 -4.17 24.44 55.77
C ASP A 299 -3.02 23.83 56.58
N TYR A 300 -1.84 23.66 55.98
CA TYR A 300 -0.62 23.26 56.67
C TYR A 300 0.19 24.48 57.13
N HIS A 301 0.55 24.49 58.41
CA HIS A 301 1.48 25.46 58.99
C HIS A 301 2.60 24.71 59.75
N GLY A 302 3.82 25.25 59.71
CA GLY A 302 4.97 24.59 60.34
C GLY A 302 4.81 24.35 61.85
N SER A 303 4.09 25.24 62.54
CA SER A 303 3.77 25.11 63.97
C SER A 303 2.76 24.00 64.29
N SER A 304 2.03 23.48 63.29
CA SER A 304 1.04 22.40 63.43
C SER A 304 1.44 21.11 62.73
N HIS A 305 2.73 20.94 62.42
CA HIS A 305 3.23 19.85 61.58
C HIS A 305 2.76 18.47 62.04
N GLN A 306 2.99 18.11 63.31
CA GLN A 306 2.64 16.79 63.82
C GLN A 306 1.13 16.55 63.81
N ALA A 307 0.33 17.53 64.24
CA ALA A 307 -1.13 17.43 64.22
C ALA A 307 -1.68 17.26 62.80
N TYR A 308 -1.07 17.93 61.81
CA TYR A 308 -1.43 17.74 60.40
C TYR A 308 -1.05 16.34 59.91
N VAL A 309 0.17 15.88 60.21
CA VAL A 309 0.65 14.55 59.84
C VAL A 309 -0.24 13.47 60.44
N ASP A 310 -0.54 13.54 61.74
CA ASP A 310 -1.37 12.56 62.43
C ASP A 310 -2.78 12.49 61.84
N ARG A 311 -3.38 13.66 61.55
CA ARG A 311 -4.70 13.75 60.93
C ARG A 311 -4.73 13.11 59.53
N VAL A 312 -3.73 13.37 58.69
CA VAL A 312 -3.68 12.79 57.34
C VAL A 312 -3.30 11.30 57.38
N MET A 313 -2.34 10.92 58.22
CA MET A 313 -1.90 9.52 58.39
C MET A 313 -3.01 8.62 58.94
N ALA A 314 -3.87 9.13 59.84
CA ALA A 314 -5.04 8.42 60.35
C ALA A 314 -6.06 8.06 59.24
N GLY A 315 -6.07 8.83 58.13
CA GLY A 315 -6.90 8.56 56.97
C GLY A 315 -6.29 7.61 55.93
N LEU A 316 -5.04 7.16 56.12
CA LEU A 316 -4.32 6.29 55.19
C LEU A 316 -4.38 4.82 55.62
N LYS A 317 -4.47 3.91 54.64
CA LYS A 317 -4.34 2.46 54.85
C LYS A 317 -2.91 2.07 55.25
N PRO A 318 -2.69 0.91 55.92
CA PRO A 318 -1.36 0.47 56.33
C PRO A 318 -0.31 0.44 55.21
N GLU A 319 -0.71 0.00 54.01
CA GLU A 319 0.16 -0.05 52.82
C GLU A 319 0.54 1.35 52.32
N GLN A 320 -0.37 2.32 52.44
CA GLN A 320 -0.13 3.71 52.07
C GLN A 320 0.79 4.41 53.07
N GLN A 321 0.60 4.14 54.37
CA GLN A 321 1.51 4.60 55.42
C GLN A 321 2.93 4.03 55.20
N ALA A 322 3.04 2.75 54.82
CA ALA A 322 4.32 2.14 54.46
C ALA A 322 4.94 2.82 53.22
N ARG A 323 4.13 3.19 52.22
CA ARG A 323 4.59 3.89 51.01
C ARG A 323 5.10 5.30 51.29
N VAL A 324 4.43 6.06 52.16
CA VAL A 324 4.92 7.36 52.66
C VAL A 324 6.30 7.19 53.30
N GLY A 325 6.46 6.18 54.16
CA GLY A 325 7.73 5.86 54.79
C GLY A 325 8.85 5.49 53.79
N GLN A 326 8.52 4.71 52.74
CA GLN A 326 9.48 4.36 51.69
C GLN A 326 9.95 5.58 50.89
N LEU A 327 9.02 6.42 50.42
CA LEU A 327 9.36 7.62 49.66
C LEU A 327 10.10 8.65 50.51
N TRP A 328 9.76 8.76 51.80
CA TRP A 328 10.47 9.64 52.72
C TRP A 328 11.91 9.19 52.98
N LYS A 329 12.13 7.89 53.19
CA LYS A 329 13.49 7.32 53.32
C LYS A 329 14.32 7.59 52.06
N GLU A 330 13.72 7.43 50.88
CA GLU A 330 14.40 7.68 49.62
C GLU A 330 14.70 9.17 49.37
N LYS A 331 13.77 10.06 49.72
CA LYS A 331 13.98 11.53 49.64
C LYS A 331 15.13 11.98 50.53
N ARG A 332 15.24 11.42 51.74
CA ARG A 332 16.36 11.67 52.64
C ARG A 332 17.69 11.11 52.14
N ARG A 333 17.67 10.02 51.37
CA ARG A 333 18.86 9.44 50.74
C ARG A 333 19.38 10.31 49.59
N LEU A 334 18.47 10.84 48.78
CA LEU A 334 18.80 11.63 47.59
C LEU A 334 19.14 13.09 47.89
N ASP A 335 18.61 13.65 48.99
CA ASP A 335 18.74 15.06 49.35
C ASP A 335 18.91 15.21 50.88
N PRO A 336 20.07 14.82 51.45
CA PRO A 336 20.26 14.79 52.90
C PRO A 336 20.21 16.18 53.56
N ASP A 337 20.57 17.23 52.83
CA ASP A 337 20.71 18.61 53.33
C ASP A 337 19.51 19.52 52.99
N MET A 338 18.34 18.93 52.69
CA MET A 338 17.17 19.68 52.23
C MET A 338 16.75 20.79 53.24
N PRO A 339 16.52 22.03 52.77
CA PRO A 339 16.32 23.20 53.64
C PRO A 339 14.99 23.20 54.41
N ASN A 340 13.95 22.48 53.96
CA ASN A 340 12.67 22.39 54.67
C ASN A 340 12.10 20.96 54.67
N ARG A 341 12.64 20.12 55.55
CA ARG A 341 12.26 18.70 55.68
C ARG A 341 10.76 18.50 55.92
N GLY A 342 10.14 19.37 56.73
CA GLY A 342 8.72 19.29 57.04
C GLY A 342 7.85 19.46 55.80
N ALA A 343 8.10 20.49 54.99
CA ALA A 343 7.36 20.73 53.76
C ALA A 343 7.49 19.57 52.73
N SER A 344 8.70 19.04 52.56
CA SER A 344 8.94 17.92 51.64
C SER A 344 8.20 16.64 52.08
N PHE A 345 8.17 16.35 53.39
CA PHE A 345 7.40 15.24 53.93
C PHE A 345 5.90 15.41 53.68
N ILE A 346 5.36 16.62 53.89
CA ILE A 346 3.94 16.91 53.67
C ILE A 346 3.53 16.80 52.20
N ARG A 347 4.40 17.16 51.26
CA ARG A 347 4.14 16.96 49.81
C ARG A 347 4.04 15.48 49.45
N ILE A 348 4.92 14.65 50.00
CA ILE A 348 4.86 13.19 49.82
C ILE A 348 3.58 12.63 50.44
N LEU A 349 3.27 13.04 51.68
CA LEU A 349 2.08 12.60 52.40
C LEU A 349 0.79 12.95 51.65
N ASN A 350 0.69 14.18 51.12
CA ASN A 350 -0.47 14.63 50.34
C ASN A 350 -0.53 14.04 48.94
N TYR A 351 0.60 13.76 48.31
CA TYR A 351 0.62 13.06 47.03
C TYR A 351 -0.01 11.67 47.18
N ILE A 352 0.34 10.94 48.25
CA ILE A 352 -0.24 9.62 48.55
C ILE A 352 -1.72 9.75 48.96
N ALA A 353 -2.10 10.75 49.76
CA ALA A 353 -3.49 10.97 50.14
C ALA A 353 -4.38 11.42 48.95
N GLY A 354 -3.86 12.27 48.05
CA GLY A 354 -4.57 12.73 46.85
C GLY A 354 -4.78 11.63 45.81
N GLY A 355 -3.85 10.67 45.72
CA GLY A 355 -4.04 9.45 44.94
C GLY A 355 -5.23 8.62 45.42
N ALA A 356 -5.45 8.55 46.74
CA ALA A 356 -6.56 7.81 47.35
C ALA A 356 -7.95 8.42 47.06
N ALA A 357 -8.04 9.75 46.99
CA ALA A 357 -9.29 10.43 46.63
C ALA A 357 -9.68 10.21 45.17
N LYS A 358 -8.68 10.15 44.27
CA LYS A 358 -8.86 9.82 42.85
C LYS A 358 -9.25 8.36 42.66
N GLU A 359 -8.55 7.43 43.32
CA GLU A 359 -8.92 6.00 43.35
C GLU A 359 -10.33 5.74 43.92
N ALA A 360 -10.76 6.50 44.93
CA ALA A 360 -12.10 6.37 45.51
C ALA A 360 -13.20 6.92 44.58
N SER A 361 -12.91 7.99 43.83
CA SER A 361 -13.78 8.54 42.78
C SER A 361 -13.91 7.57 41.60
N ASP A 362 -12.78 7.02 41.13
CA ASP A 362 -12.72 6.10 39.99
C ASP A 362 -13.39 4.75 40.32
N LYS A 363 -13.24 4.26 41.57
CA LYS A 363 -13.99 3.08 42.09
C LYS A 363 -15.49 3.33 42.22
N ARG A 364 -15.92 4.56 42.52
CA ARG A 364 -17.35 4.92 42.59
C ARG A 364 -17.97 5.06 41.20
N GLY A 365 -17.24 5.61 40.23
CA GLY A 365 -17.65 5.70 38.83
C GLY A 365 -17.76 4.34 38.14
N THR A 366 -16.75 3.47 38.30
CA THR A 366 -16.79 2.07 37.80
C THR A 366 -17.88 1.24 38.47
N SER A 367 -18.14 1.45 39.77
CA SER A 367 -19.26 0.81 40.48
C SER A 367 -20.63 1.25 39.92
N LEU A 368 -20.82 2.53 39.61
CA LEU A 368 -22.06 3.07 39.02
C LEU A 368 -22.27 2.62 37.56
N LEU A 369 -21.20 2.54 36.77
CA LEU A 369 -21.27 2.00 35.41
C LEU A 369 -21.71 0.53 35.44
N ARG A 370 -21.10 -0.29 36.31
CA ARG A 370 -21.47 -1.70 36.49
C ARG A 370 -22.94 -1.86 36.86
N GLN A 371 -23.39 -1.15 37.90
CA GLN A 371 -24.78 -1.16 38.37
C GLN A 371 -25.81 -0.74 37.30
N SER A 372 -25.38 0.10 36.35
CA SER A 372 -26.26 0.56 35.27
C SER A 372 -26.36 -0.44 34.11
N LEU A 373 -25.31 -1.22 33.89
CA LEU A 373 -25.22 -2.21 32.79
C LEU A 373 -25.77 -3.57 33.20
N GLU A 374 -25.56 -3.98 34.45
CA GLU A 374 -25.91 -5.31 34.98
C GLU A 374 -27.37 -5.71 34.72
N PRO A 375 -28.40 -4.85 34.92
CA PRO A 375 -29.77 -5.22 34.61
C PRO A 375 -30.03 -5.51 33.13
N LEU A 376 -29.32 -4.83 32.21
CA LEU A 376 -29.42 -5.11 30.77
C LEU A 376 -28.70 -6.43 30.43
N ILE A 377 -27.51 -6.63 31.00
CA ILE A 377 -26.69 -7.82 30.76
C ILE A 377 -27.42 -9.07 31.24
N GLU A 378 -27.89 -9.08 32.48
CA GLU A 378 -28.59 -10.23 33.08
C GLU A 378 -29.90 -10.54 32.37
N SER A 379 -30.69 -9.52 32.04
CA SER A 379 -32.03 -9.75 31.49
C SER A 379 -32.04 -10.11 30.00
N SER A 380 -31.00 -9.77 29.24
CA SER A 380 -31.06 -9.80 27.77
C SER A 380 -29.76 -10.18 27.04
N CYS A 381 -28.59 -10.17 27.69
CA CYS A 381 -27.31 -10.46 27.03
C CYS A 381 -26.71 -11.81 27.46
N ILE A 382 -26.81 -12.15 28.75
CA ILE A 382 -26.10 -13.29 29.34
C ILE A 382 -26.53 -14.64 28.74
N GLU A 383 -27.80 -14.79 28.35
CA GLU A 383 -28.31 -15.99 27.69
C GLU A 383 -27.60 -16.36 26.37
N CYS A 384 -26.92 -15.40 25.74
CA CYS A 384 -26.21 -15.59 24.47
C CYS A 384 -24.69 -15.35 24.56
N HIS A 385 -24.20 -14.80 25.68
CA HIS A 385 -22.85 -14.26 25.85
C HIS A 385 -22.28 -14.53 27.25
N ASP A 386 -22.50 -15.74 27.77
CA ASP A 386 -21.87 -16.30 28.98
C ASP A 386 -20.62 -17.15 28.63
N ALA A 387 -19.92 -17.68 29.64
CA ALA A 387 -18.78 -18.57 29.41
C ALA A 387 -19.14 -19.91 28.75
N ALA A 388 -20.41 -20.32 28.80
CA ALA A 388 -20.88 -21.60 28.27
C ALA A 388 -21.30 -21.53 26.78
N THR A 389 -21.53 -20.33 26.25
CA THR A 389 -22.01 -20.11 24.89
C THR A 389 -20.86 -19.95 23.88
N LYS A 390 -21.03 -20.49 22.67
CA LYS A 390 -20.05 -20.42 21.57
C LYS A 390 -20.07 -19.06 20.85
N THR A 391 -19.93 -17.96 21.58
CA THR A 391 -19.74 -16.62 20.98
C THR A 391 -18.41 -16.02 21.41
N SER A 392 -17.84 -15.12 20.61
CA SER A 392 -16.55 -14.47 20.94
C SER A 392 -16.66 -13.44 22.06
N LEU A 393 -17.88 -13.04 22.43
CA LEU A 393 -18.19 -12.08 23.48
C LEU A 393 -18.70 -12.81 24.71
N ASN A 394 -17.97 -12.68 25.83
CA ASN A 394 -18.36 -13.21 27.13
C ASN A 394 -18.46 -12.03 28.12
N PHE A 395 -19.65 -11.75 28.66
CA PHE A 395 -19.86 -10.69 29.65
C PHE A 395 -19.37 -11.06 31.06
N GLU A 396 -19.12 -12.34 31.35
CA GLU A 396 -18.55 -12.78 32.64
C GLU A 396 -17.06 -12.41 32.74
N ASP A 397 -16.35 -12.41 31.61
CA ASP A 397 -14.92 -12.07 31.53
C ASP A 397 -14.65 -10.63 31.07
N LEU A 398 -15.62 -9.95 30.44
CA LEU A 398 -15.43 -8.62 29.88
C LEU A 398 -15.30 -7.57 31.00
N SER A 399 -14.09 -7.06 31.19
CA SER A 399 -13.81 -5.98 32.12
C SER A 399 -14.49 -4.67 31.70
N ILE A 400 -14.95 -3.89 32.68
CA ILE A 400 -15.50 -2.54 32.51
C ILE A 400 -14.43 -1.44 32.61
N ASP A 401 -13.15 -1.82 32.66
CA ASP A 401 -12.04 -0.87 32.59
C ASP A 401 -11.91 -0.33 31.16
N LEU A 402 -12.47 0.87 30.95
CA LEU A 402 -12.45 1.57 29.68
C LEU A 402 -11.08 2.23 29.37
N GLU A 403 -10.13 2.27 30.30
CA GLU A 403 -8.77 2.78 30.01
C GLU A 403 -7.95 1.77 29.20
N ASN A 404 -8.26 0.47 29.34
CA ASN A 404 -7.74 -0.57 28.46
C ASN A 404 -8.32 -0.40 27.04
N LYS A 405 -7.45 -0.46 26.02
CA LYS A 405 -7.80 -0.16 24.62
C LYS A 405 -8.75 -1.20 24.01
N GLU A 406 -8.59 -2.48 24.31
CA GLU A 406 -9.43 -3.53 23.73
C GLU A 406 -10.79 -3.60 24.42
N ASN A 407 -10.84 -3.46 25.74
CA ASN A 407 -12.10 -3.30 26.47
C ASN A 407 -12.90 -2.11 25.91
N PHE A 408 -12.24 -0.97 25.72
CA PHE A 408 -12.87 0.21 25.13
C PHE A 408 -13.46 -0.10 23.75
N ARG A 409 -12.69 -0.71 22.84
CA ARG A 409 -13.17 -1.10 21.50
C ARG A 409 -14.35 -2.06 21.57
N GLN A 410 -14.27 -3.07 22.44
CA GLN A 410 -15.32 -4.07 22.60
C GLN A 410 -16.61 -3.44 23.15
N TRP A 411 -16.51 -2.52 24.12
CA TRP A 411 -17.66 -1.79 24.65
C TRP A 411 -18.26 -0.79 23.65
N VAL A 412 -17.46 -0.15 22.80
CA VAL A 412 -17.97 0.65 21.67
C VAL A 412 -18.77 -0.23 20.71
N LYS A 413 -18.23 -1.40 20.34
CA LYS A 413 -18.94 -2.35 19.45
C LYS A 413 -20.26 -2.83 20.06
N ILE A 414 -20.27 -3.15 21.36
CA ILE A 414 -21.48 -3.53 22.09
C ILE A 414 -22.49 -2.39 22.09
N PHE A 415 -22.05 -1.16 22.40
CA PHE A 415 -22.89 0.02 22.37
C PHE A 415 -23.56 0.18 20.99
N ASP A 416 -22.78 0.12 19.90
CA ASP A 416 -23.26 0.29 18.53
C ASP A 416 -24.28 -0.79 18.12
N GLN A 417 -24.03 -2.05 18.47
CA GLN A 417 -24.93 -3.17 18.14
C GLN A 417 -26.24 -3.14 18.95
N VAL A 418 -26.20 -2.72 20.21
CA VAL A 418 -27.42 -2.58 21.03
C VAL A 418 -28.21 -1.34 20.62
N GLU A 419 -27.54 -0.24 20.32
CA GLU A 419 -28.16 1.01 19.87
C GLU A 419 -28.92 0.79 18.55
N SER A 420 -28.24 0.24 17.54
CA SER A 420 -28.81 -0.12 16.23
C SER A 420 -29.90 -1.19 16.28
N GLY A 421 -29.99 -1.94 17.39
CA GLY A 421 -30.98 -3.00 17.56
C GLY A 421 -30.62 -4.31 16.85
N GLU A 422 -29.38 -4.46 16.38
CA GLU A 422 -28.83 -5.74 15.92
C GLU A 422 -28.72 -6.74 17.08
N MET A 423 -28.40 -6.24 18.28
CA MET A 423 -28.34 -7.03 19.51
C MET A 423 -29.48 -6.65 20.47
N PRO A 424 -30.30 -7.61 20.94
CA PRO A 424 -30.32 -9.03 20.58
C PRO A 424 -30.96 -9.28 19.19
N PRO A 425 -30.70 -10.42 18.52
CA PRO A 425 -31.28 -10.73 17.20
C PRO A 425 -32.81 -10.65 17.16
N LYS A 426 -33.41 -10.38 15.98
CA LYS A 426 -34.88 -10.19 15.81
C LYS A 426 -35.76 -11.29 16.43
N LYS A 427 -35.29 -12.56 16.47
CA LYS A 427 -36.02 -13.72 17.03
C LYS A 427 -35.94 -13.83 18.56
N LYS A 428 -35.12 -13.02 19.24
CA LYS A 428 -34.93 -13.04 20.69
C LYS A 428 -35.76 -11.96 21.37
N LYS A 429 -36.07 -12.17 22.66
CA LYS A 429 -36.82 -11.20 23.47
C LYS A 429 -36.03 -9.89 23.53
N ARG A 430 -36.71 -8.77 23.26
CA ARG A 430 -36.09 -7.44 23.32
C ARG A 430 -35.98 -6.98 24.78
N PRO A 431 -34.89 -6.26 25.15
CA PRO A 431 -34.75 -5.70 26.49
C PRO A 431 -35.86 -4.67 26.75
N ASP A 432 -36.19 -4.49 28.03
CA ASP A 432 -37.03 -3.37 28.44
C ASP A 432 -36.42 -2.04 27.98
N ARG A 433 -37.25 -1.17 27.39
CA ARG A 433 -36.77 0.07 26.77
C ARG A 433 -36.16 1.02 27.80
N VAL A 434 -36.69 1.07 29.02
CA VAL A 434 -36.17 1.93 30.09
C VAL A 434 -34.82 1.41 30.56
N ILE A 435 -34.69 0.09 30.76
CA ILE A 435 -33.43 -0.55 31.13
C ILE A 435 -32.36 -0.34 30.04
N LYS A 436 -32.69 -0.63 28.77
CA LYS A 436 -31.78 -0.42 27.62
C LYS A 436 -31.31 1.04 27.55
N ASN A 437 -32.25 1.99 27.54
CA ASN A 437 -31.92 3.40 27.35
C ASN A 437 -31.07 3.95 28.51
N LYS A 438 -31.35 3.53 29.75
CA LYS A 438 -30.55 3.91 30.92
C LYS A 438 -29.13 3.35 30.83
N ALA A 439 -28.99 2.06 30.50
CA ALA A 439 -27.70 1.40 30.33
C ALA A 439 -26.85 2.06 29.23
N LEU A 440 -27.44 2.29 28.04
CA LEU A 440 -26.77 2.95 26.93
C LEU A 440 -26.41 4.41 27.25
N ALA A 441 -27.29 5.18 27.90
CA ALA A 441 -26.98 6.56 28.28
C ALA A 441 -25.78 6.63 29.24
N THR A 442 -25.70 5.73 30.23
CA THR A 442 -24.56 5.65 31.14
C THR A 442 -23.29 5.19 30.42
N LEU A 443 -23.37 4.16 29.57
CA LEU A 443 -22.23 3.66 28.81
C LEU A 443 -21.69 4.71 27.84
N HIS A 444 -22.58 5.39 27.11
CA HIS A 444 -22.24 6.49 26.21
C HIS A 444 -21.45 7.58 26.94
N LYS A 445 -21.94 7.99 28.12
CA LYS A 445 -21.26 8.99 28.93
C LYS A 445 -19.82 8.58 29.26
N HIS A 446 -19.61 7.36 29.76
CA HIS A 446 -18.28 6.89 30.15
C HIS A 446 -17.36 6.68 28.95
N LEU A 447 -17.83 6.04 27.86
CA LEU A 447 -17.06 5.89 26.63
C LEU A 447 -16.61 7.25 26.06
N ARG A 448 -17.52 8.23 26.07
CA ARG A 448 -17.23 9.59 25.62
C ARG A 448 -16.22 10.28 26.54
N GLU A 449 -16.40 10.22 27.85
CA GLU A 449 -15.49 10.84 28.83
C GLU A 449 -14.08 10.24 28.74
N THR A 450 -13.96 8.91 28.64
CA THR A 450 -12.66 8.23 28.48
C THR A 450 -12.01 8.57 27.14
N SER A 451 -12.76 8.54 26.04
CA SER A 451 -12.25 8.92 24.72
C SER A 451 -11.79 10.38 24.69
N LEU A 452 -12.57 11.30 25.29
CA LEU A 452 -12.25 12.72 25.32
C LEU A 452 -11.04 13.02 26.22
N ALA A 453 -10.94 12.37 27.38
CA ALA A 453 -9.78 12.50 28.26
C ALA A 453 -8.48 12.09 27.55
N LYS A 454 -8.54 11.03 26.75
CA LYS A 454 -7.42 10.59 25.91
C LYS A 454 -7.09 11.62 24.82
N GLN A 455 -8.09 12.14 24.10
CA GLN A 455 -7.88 13.19 23.09
C GLN A 455 -7.25 14.46 23.70
N ILE A 456 -7.72 14.92 24.87
CA ILE A 456 -7.18 16.10 25.55
C ILE A 456 -5.71 15.87 25.95
N LYS A 457 -5.37 14.65 26.37
CA LYS A 457 -4.03 14.31 26.86
C LYS A 457 -3.03 14.10 25.72
N ASP A 458 -3.40 13.30 24.73
CA ASP A 458 -2.49 12.78 23.71
C ASP A 458 -2.68 13.44 22.33
N GLY A 459 -3.76 14.20 22.15
CA GLY A 459 -4.29 14.60 20.85
C GLY A 459 -5.20 13.53 20.25
N ARG A 460 -6.00 13.90 19.26
CA ARG A 460 -6.85 13.04 18.45
C ARG A 460 -6.04 12.06 17.61
N ALA A 461 -4.87 12.47 17.11
CA ALA A 461 -3.98 11.62 16.33
C ALA A 461 -2.53 11.74 16.82
N PRO A 462 -1.71 10.67 16.65
CA PRO A 462 -0.27 10.79 16.79
C PRO A 462 0.31 11.75 15.74
N VAL A 463 1.62 12.01 15.81
CA VAL A 463 2.27 12.88 14.83
C VAL A 463 2.23 12.23 13.44
N ARG A 464 1.63 12.93 12.47
CA ARG A 464 1.47 12.49 11.08
C ARG A 464 2.70 12.89 10.26
N ARG A 465 3.25 11.97 9.45
CA ARG A 465 4.26 12.32 8.44
C ARG A 465 3.61 12.69 7.11
N LEU A 466 4.37 13.37 6.26
CA LEU A 466 4.03 13.48 4.85
C LEU A 466 3.91 12.09 4.23
N THR A 467 2.85 11.86 3.47
CA THR A 467 2.77 10.68 2.60
C THR A 467 3.80 10.80 1.47
N ARG A 468 4.13 9.71 0.79
CA ARG A 468 5.11 9.76 -0.32
C ARG A 468 4.72 10.76 -1.42
N THR A 469 3.43 10.86 -1.72
CA THR A 469 2.85 11.81 -2.68
C THR A 469 2.93 13.24 -2.16
N GLU A 470 2.62 13.46 -0.89
CA GLU A 470 2.74 14.78 -0.25
C GLU A 470 4.20 15.26 -0.20
N TYR A 471 5.15 14.37 0.08
CA TYR A 471 6.58 14.67 0.05
C TYR A 471 7.03 15.13 -1.34
N GLU A 472 6.63 14.39 -2.38
CA GLU A 472 6.91 14.72 -3.77
C GLU A 472 6.36 16.10 -4.16
N TYR A 473 5.05 16.33 -3.96
CA TYR A 473 4.44 17.62 -4.30
C TYR A 473 5.01 18.79 -3.50
N THR A 474 5.36 18.55 -2.23
CA THR A 474 6.05 19.54 -1.40
C THR A 474 7.38 19.93 -2.03
N LEU A 475 8.19 18.97 -2.50
CA LEU A 475 9.46 19.26 -3.15
C LEU A 475 9.28 19.90 -4.53
N HIS A 476 8.30 19.47 -5.32
CA HIS A 476 7.96 20.10 -6.60
C HIS A 476 7.64 21.59 -6.41
N ASP A 477 6.75 21.91 -5.45
CA ASP A 477 6.32 23.29 -5.18
C ASP A 477 7.38 24.14 -4.45
N LEU A 478 8.25 23.51 -3.66
CA LEU A 478 9.34 24.18 -2.95
C LEU A 478 10.52 24.52 -3.89
N LEU A 479 10.91 23.56 -4.73
CA LEU A 479 12.14 23.60 -5.51
C LEU A 479 11.93 23.87 -7.00
N GLY A 480 10.69 23.83 -7.51
CA GLY A 480 10.40 24.02 -8.94
C GLY A 480 10.86 22.85 -9.81
N ILE A 481 10.75 21.64 -9.28
CA ILE A 481 11.13 20.37 -9.93
C ILE A 481 9.88 19.55 -10.30
N GLY A 482 10.04 18.42 -11.00
CA GLY A 482 8.91 17.61 -11.48
C GLY A 482 9.20 16.11 -11.63
N GLY A 483 10.35 15.62 -11.17
CA GLY A 483 10.70 14.20 -11.22
C GLY A 483 9.83 13.31 -10.31
N ASP A 484 9.79 12.02 -10.65
CA ASP A 484 9.13 10.96 -9.88
C ASP A 484 9.98 10.57 -8.67
N LEU A 485 9.60 11.09 -7.50
CA LEU A 485 10.20 10.89 -6.20
C LEU A 485 9.35 9.93 -5.34
N ALA A 486 8.02 9.93 -5.51
CA ALA A 486 7.10 9.12 -4.73
C ALA A 486 7.31 7.61 -4.98
N SER A 487 7.76 7.20 -6.18
CA SER A 487 8.09 5.80 -6.47
C SER A 487 9.35 5.29 -5.75
N LYS A 488 10.16 6.20 -5.21
CA LYS A 488 11.40 5.87 -4.48
C LYS A 488 11.20 5.70 -2.99
N LEU A 489 10.04 6.09 -2.47
CA LEU A 489 9.68 5.96 -1.08
C LEU A 489 8.88 4.67 -0.86
N PRO A 490 9.04 3.98 0.29
CA PRO A 490 8.19 2.85 0.62
C PRO A 490 6.71 3.26 0.62
N PRO A 491 5.80 2.41 0.10
CA PRO A 491 4.37 2.70 0.14
C PRO A 491 3.83 2.65 1.58
N GLU A 492 2.78 3.42 1.84
CA GLU A 492 2.01 3.40 3.09
C GLU A 492 1.28 2.06 3.30
N SER A 493 0.90 1.80 4.56
CA SER A 493 0.07 0.64 4.93
C SER A 493 -1.31 0.73 4.27
N THR A 494 -1.89 -0.41 3.89
CA THR A 494 -3.25 -0.51 3.34
C THR A 494 -4.29 -0.91 4.39
N THR A 495 -3.98 -0.73 5.69
CA THR A 495 -4.83 -1.14 6.82
C THR A 495 -6.04 -0.24 7.02
N SER A 496 -5.90 1.05 6.72
CA SER A 496 -6.98 2.04 6.72
C SER A 496 -7.29 2.53 5.30
N THR A 497 -8.44 3.19 5.14
CA THR A 497 -8.87 3.74 3.84
C THR A 497 -7.87 4.75 3.27
N PHE A 498 -7.27 5.58 4.13
CA PHE A 498 -6.38 6.66 3.71
C PHE A 498 -4.95 6.49 4.24
N ASP A 499 -3.99 6.84 3.40
CA ASP A 499 -2.56 6.90 3.67
C ASP A 499 -2.19 8.02 4.65
N THR A 500 -3.10 8.97 4.89
CA THR A 500 -2.97 10.06 5.86
C THR A 500 -3.24 9.63 7.30
N ILE A 501 -3.70 8.40 7.56
CA ILE A 501 -3.99 7.93 8.92
C ILE A 501 -2.69 7.79 9.72
N ALA A 502 -2.47 8.72 10.65
CA ALA A 502 -1.21 8.88 11.36
C ALA A 502 -0.83 7.66 12.20
N ALA A 503 -1.82 6.89 12.68
CA ALA A 503 -1.60 5.66 13.44
C ALA A 503 -0.88 4.57 12.63
N ASP A 504 -0.99 4.61 11.30
CA ASP A 504 -0.46 3.61 10.38
C ASP A 504 0.87 4.05 9.73
N GLN A 505 1.33 5.27 10.05
CA GLN A 505 2.48 5.91 9.41
C GLN A 505 3.80 5.74 10.20
N GLY A 506 4.10 4.51 10.64
CA GLY A 506 5.38 4.20 11.27
C GLY A 506 6.58 4.50 10.34
N ILE A 507 7.72 4.86 10.92
CA ILE A 507 8.98 5.06 10.19
C ILE A 507 9.95 3.91 10.45
N SER A 508 10.60 3.43 9.40
CA SER A 508 11.64 2.40 9.45
C SER A 508 12.98 2.91 8.93
N THR A 509 14.05 2.15 9.10
CA THR A 509 15.37 2.48 8.54
C THR A 509 15.36 2.60 7.02
N VAL A 510 14.50 1.85 6.34
CA VAL A 510 14.30 1.92 4.88
C VAL A 510 13.71 3.27 4.48
N HIS A 511 12.73 3.78 5.24
CA HIS A 511 12.16 5.11 4.98
C HIS A 511 13.23 6.20 5.06
N ILE A 512 14.03 6.22 6.13
CA ILE A 512 15.08 7.24 6.33
C ILE A 512 16.08 7.23 5.16
N ARG A 513 16.55 6.05 4.75
CA ARG A 513 17.46 5.93 3.59
C ARG A 513 16.82 6.44 2.31
N SER A 514 15.52 6.17 2.11
CA SER A 514 14.78 6.56 0.92
C SER A 514 14.52 8.06 0.87
N TYR A 515 14.19 8.71 1.99
CA TYR A 515 14.06 10.17 2.07
C TYR A 515 15.37 10.87 1.76
N LEU A 516 16.49 10.38 2.29
CA LEU A 516 17.80 10.94 1.98
C LEU A 516 18.14 10.83 0.49
N ALA A 517 17.83 9.70 -0.14
CA ALA A 517 18.05 9.49 -1.58
C ALA A 517 17.11 10.34 -2.45
N ALA A 518 15.84 10.48 -2.05
CA ALA A 518 14.88 11.33 -2.73
C ALA A 518 15.25 12.82 -2.60
N ALA A 519 15.71 13.26 -1.42
CA ALA A 519 16.24 14.60 -1.21
C ALA A 519 17.48 14.87 -2.08
N ASP A 520 18.44 13.93 -2.12
CA ASP A 520 19.62 14.04 -3.00
C ASP A 520 19.20 14.22 -4.47
N GLN A 521 18.28 13.40 -4.96
CA GLN A 521 17.77 13.54 -6.33
C GLN A 521 17.05 14.88 -6.55
N ALA A 522 16.20 15.31 -5.61
CA ALA A 522 15.51 16.59 -5.71
C ALA A 522 16.52 17.75 -5.79
N ILE A 523 17.60 17.70 -5.01
CA ILE A 523 18.68 18.69 -5.05
C ILE A 523 19.45 18.60 -6.37
N ASP A 524 19.74 17.39 -6.88
CA ASP A 524 20.37 17.19 -8.20
C ASP A 524 19.53 17.78 -9.33
N GLU A 525 18.22 17.64 -9.26
CA GLU A 525 17.29 18.18 -10.24
C GLU A 525 17.18 19.71 -10.15
N THR A 526 17.30 20.25 -8.93
CA THR A 526 17.20 21.69 -8.66
C THR A 526 18.47 22.46 -9.01
N ILE A 527 19.65 21.93 -8.66
CA ILE A 527 20.96 22.58 -8.90
C ILE A 527 21.52 22.10 -10.25
N GLU A 528 21.23 22.86 -11.31
CA GLU A 528 21.65 22.52 -12.66
C GLU A 528 22.66 23.55 -13.19
N LEU A 529 23.94 23.20 -13.10
CA LEU A 529 25.07 24.05 -13.53
C LEU A 529 25.78 23.54 -14.79
N ARG A 530 25.31 22.45 -15.39
CA ARG A 530 25.89 21.91 -16.63
C ARG A 530 25.60 22.86 -17.80
N PRO A 531 26.23 22.66 -18.98
CA PRO A 531 25.94 23.49 -20.13
C PRO A 531 24.45 23.46 -20.49
N ARG A 532 23.91 24.63 -20.84
CA ARG A 532 22.54 24.75 -21.34
C ARG A 532 22.35 23.76 -22.51
N PRO A 533 21.34 22.89 -22.47
CA PRO A 533 21.01 22.04 -23.61
C PRO A 533 20.72 22.90 -24.86
N ASP A 534 21.02 22.36 -26.03
CA ASP A 534 20.72 23.04 -27.30
C ASP A 534 19.21 23.33 -27.40
N ARG A 535 18.83 24.61 -27.46
CA ARG A 535 17.43 25.04 -27.62
C ARG A 535 16.90 24.81 -29.02
N LYS A 536 17.75 24.58 -30.02
CA LYS A 536 17.28 24.45 -31.39
C LYS A 536 16.29 23.30 -31.48
N PRO A 537 15.09 23.53 -32.06
CA PRO A 537 14.10 22.48 -32.23
C PRO A 537 14.73 21.28 -32.94
N ARG A 538 14.76 20.13 -32.27
CA ARG A 538 15.28 18.90 -32.84
C ARG A 538 14.20 18.26 -33.68
N LEU A 539 14.36 18.34 -35.00
CA LEU A 539 13.51 17.62 -35.94
C LEU A 539 13.86 16.13 -35.94
N ILE A 540 12.87 15.28 -35.70
CA ILE A 540 12.98 13.83 -35.91
C ILE A 540 12.47 13.50 -37.31
N ASP A 541 13.39 13.26 -38.24
CA ASP A 541 13.06 12.78 -39.59
C ASP A 541 12.83 11.27 -39.59
N TYR A 542 11.69 10.83 -39.04
CA TYR A 542 11.34 9.42 -38.98
C TYR A 542 11.39 8.69 -40.34
N PRO A 543 10.86 9.22 -41.46
CA PRO A 543 10.94 8.54 -42.77
C PRO A 543 12.36 8.15 -43.18
N ASN A 544 13.35 8.98 -42.84
CA ASN A 544 14.74 8.79 -43.26
C ASN A 544 15.67 8.38 -42.12
N HIS A 545 15.17 8.23 -40.89
CA HIS A 545 16.00 7.92 -39.73
C HIS A 545 16.72 6.56 -39.91
N PRO A 546 18.04 6.47 -39.64
CA PRO A 546 18.81 5.23 -39.84
C PRO A 546 18.25 4.02 -39.09
N TYR A 547 17.83 4.22 -37.84
CA TYR A 547 17.23 3.17 -37.01
C TYR A 547 15.98 2.55 -37.65
N LEU A 548 15.16 3.36 -38.34
CA LEU A 548 13.92 2.88 -38.98
C LEU A 548 14.16 2.09 -40.27
N GLN A 549 15.32 2.25 -40.93
CA GLN A 549 15.62 1.53 -42.17
C GLN A 549 15.60 0.02 -41.99
N MET A 550 16.02 -0.50 -40.82
CA MET A 550 15.91 -1.93 -40.54
C MET A 550 14.44 -2.37 -40.40
N TRP A 551 13.59 -1.57 -39.75
CA TRP A 551 12.21 -1.92 -39.47
C TRP A 551 11.33 -1.96 -40.72
N PHE A 552 11.64 -1.11 -41.71
CA PHE A 552 10.98 -1.15 -43.03
C PHE A 552 11.31 -2.40 -43.85
N LYS A 553 12.47 -3.03 -43.60
CA LYS A 553 12.95 -4.19 -44.38
C LYS A 553 12.82 -5.52 -43.64
N ARG A 554 12.77 -5.50 -42.31
CA ARG A 554 12.78 -6.68 -41.44
C ARG A 554 11.45 -7.44 -41.57
N GLU A 555 11.53 -8.74 -41.81
CA GLU A 555 10.36 -9.61 -41.93
C GLU A 555 9.49 -9.63 -40.66
N LEU A 556 8.17 -9.79 -40.84
CA LEU A 556 7.19 -9.80 -39.76
C LEU A 556 7.44 -10.90 -38.73
N ARG A 557 7.79 -12.12 -39.19
CA ARG A 557 8.14 -13.26 -38.32
C ARG A 557 9.36 -13.01 -37.42
N ARG A 558 10.20 -12.03 -37.78
CA ARG A 558 11.35 -11.60 -36.98
C ARG A 558 11.03 -10.35 -36.16
N GLY A 559 9.76 -9.97 -36.03
CA GLY A 559 9.29 -8.81 -35.28
C GLY A 559 9.37 -7.48 -36.03
N GLY A 560 9.55 -7.46 -37.36
CA GLY A 560 9.63 -6.23 -38.16
C GLY A 560 8.40 -5.94 -39.04
N ASN A 561 8.49 -4.96 -39.95
CA ASN A 561 7.45 -4.65 -40.94
C ASN A 561 6.07 -4.33 -40.33
N THR A 562 6.02 -3.57 -39.25
CA THR A 562 4.76 -3.07 -38.66
C THR A 562 4.57 -1.56 -38.80
N VAL A 563 5.56 -0.89 -39.40
CA VAL A 563 5.54 0.52 -39.78
C VAL A 563 5.79 0.67 -41.28
N LYS A 564 5.28 1.74 -41.88
CA LYS A 564 5.39 1.98 -43.33
C LYS A 564 6.06 3.32 -43.62
N ARG A 565 7.05 3.30 -44.51
CA ARG A 565 7.73 4.51 -45.01
C ARG A 565 6.92 5.15 -46.14
N ARG A 566 6.66 6.45 -46.05
CA ARG A 566 6.27 7.31 -47.18
C ARG A 566 7.39 8.31 -47.48
N LYS A 567 7.23 9.06 -48.58
CA LYS A 567 8.17 10.11 -48.98
C LYS A 567 8.29 11.21 -47.91
N ASP A 568 7.19 11.55 -47.25
CA ASP A 568 7.07 12.67 -46.32
C ASP A 568 6.55 12.29 -44.93
N ALA A 569 6.37 10.99 -44.63
CA ALA A 569 5.80 10.55 -43.36
C ALA A 569 6.21 9.11 -42.96
N LEU A 570 6.30 8.89 -41.65
CA LEU A 570 6.29 7.55 -41.04
C LEU A 570 4.84 7.20 -40.73
N VAL A 571 4.40 6.01 -41.14
CA VAL A 571 3.09 5.49 -40.75
C VAL A 571 3.26 4.40 -39.70
N ILE A 572 2.55 4.54 -38.59
CA ILE A 572 2.48 3.56 -37.50
C ILE A 572 1.08 2.93 -37.43
N PHE A 573 1.03 1.63 -37.12
CA PHE A 573 -0.19 0.83 -37.08
C PHE A 573 -0.34 0.01 -35.78
N ASP A 574 0.64 0.11 -34.87
CA ASP A 574 0.61 -0.58 -33.58
C ASP A 574 1.22 0.32 -32.49
N ASP A 575 0.93 0.00 -31.23
CA ASP A 575 1.21 0.84 -30.06
C ASP A 575 2.51 0.47 -29.33
N ARG A 576 3.33 -0.45 -29.88
CA ARG A 576 4.53 -0.90 -29.18
C ARG A 576 5.69 0.10 -29.32
N PRO A 577 6.46 0.32 -28.25
CA PRO A 577 7.41 1.43 -28.18
C PRO A 577 8.62 1.28 -29.11
N HIS A 578 9.02 0.04 -29.43
CA HIS A 578 10.31 -0.26 -30.05
C HIS A 578 10.57 0.42 -31.41
N THR A 579 9.54 0.88 -32.14
CA THR A 579 9.70 1.54 -33.45
C THR A 579 9.87 3.06 -33.35
N THR A 580 9.29 3.71 -32.33
CA THR A 580 9.22 5.17 -32.22
C THR A 580 9.83 5.73 -30.94
N GLN A 581 10.44 4.87 -30.13
CA GLN A 581 11.15 5.24 -28.91
C GLN A 581 12.20 6.33 -29.16
N SER A 582 12.11 7.45 -28.46
CA SER A 582 12.96 8.63 -28.68
C SER A 582 14.44 8.33 -28.46
N ASN A 583 14.79 7.46 -27.51
CA ASN A 583 16.18 7.06 -27.24
C ASN A 583 16.81 6.28 -28.41
N HIS A 584 16.04 5.48 -29.16
CA HIS A 584 16.47 4.83 -30.40
C HIS A 584 16.58 5.81 -31.58
N MET A 585 15.93 6.98 -31.47
CA MET A 585 16.05 8.10 -32.41
C MET A 585 17.18 9.08 -32.02
N GLY A 586 18.06 8.69 -31.09
CA GLY A 586 19.17 9.53 -30.63
C GLY A 586 18.77 10.64 -29.64
N ILE A 587 17.53 10.63 -29.15
CA ILE A 587 17.03 11.60 -28.17
C ILE A 587 17.02 10.96 -26.79
N ARG A 588 17.98 11.37 -25.96
CA ARG A 588 18.01 11.11 -24.52
C ARG A 588 17.91 12.42 -23.77
N PHE A 589 16.98 12.49 -22.82
CA PHE A 589 16.85 13.63 -21.92
C PHE A 589 18.04 13.63 -20.97
N LYS A 590 18.93 14.61 -21.13
CA LYS A 590 20.16 14.72 -20.30
C LYS A 590 19.95 15.57 -19.05
N VAL A 591 18.99 16.48 -19.13
CA VAL A 591 18.66 17.45 -18.10
C VAL A 591 17.17 17.36 -17.82
N ALA A 592 16.83 17.30 -16.54
CA ALA A 592 15.45 17.31 -16.11
C ALA A 592 14.81 18.67 -16.42
N GLY A 593 13.54 18.68 -16.83
CA GLY A 593 12.80 19.91 -17.11
C GLY A 593 11.56 19.67 -17.97
N GLN A 594 10.83 20.76 -18.22
CA GLN A 594 9.70 20.74 -19.14
C GLN A 594 10.20 20.71 -20.59
N TYR A 595 9.70 19.78 -21.40
CA TYR A 595 10.00 19.71 -22.83
C TYR A 595 8.71 19.85 -23.63
N HIS A 596 8.80 20.56 -24.76
CA HIS A 596 7.71 20.75 -25.70
C HIS A 596 7.88 19.83 -26.90
N ILE A 597 6.91 18.94 -27.10
CA ILE A 597 6.84 18.06 -28.26
C ILE A 597 5.75 18.59 -29.19
N LYS A 598 6.10 18.93 -30.44
CA LYS A 598 5.13 19.25 -31.49
C LYS A 598 5.17 18.17 -32.56
N ALA A 599 4.02 17.67 -32.97
CA ALA A 599 3.89 16.70 -34.04
C ALA A 599 2.87 17.18 -35.08
N GLU A 600 3.22 17.08 -36.36
CA GLU A 600 2.28 17.20 -37.47
C GLU A 600 1.92 15.78 -37.93
N ALA A 601 0.67 15.38 -37.73
CA ALA A 601 0.20 14.04 -38.02
C ALA A 601 -1.19 14.03 -38.69
N TYR A 602 -1.52 12.96 -39.40
CA TYR A 602 -2.85 12.72 -39.96
C TYR A 602 -3.25 11.25 -39.85
N ALA A 603 -4.56 10.99 -39.84
CA ALA A 603 -5.08 9.64 -39.89
C ALA A 603 -4.86 9.03 -41.29
N PHE A 604 -4.16 7.90 -41.35
CA PHE A 604 -3.72 7.24 -42.59
C PHE A 604 -4.59 6.03 -42.91
N GLN A 605 -5.04 5.92 -44.18
CA GLN A 605 -5.99 4.90 -44.63
C GLN A 605 -7.31 4.89 -43.82
N ALA A 606 -7.57 5.96 -43.07
CA ALA A 606 -8.66 6.06 -42.13
C ALA A 606 -9.96 6.47 -42.81
N ARG A 607 -11.05 5.85 -42.39
CA ARG A 607 -12.44 6.17 -42.75
C ARG A 607 -13.13 6.89 -41.60
N THR A 608 -12.68 6.61 -40.38
CA THR A 608 -13.11 7.26 -39.13
C THR A 608 -11.95 8.07 -38.54
N PRO A 609 -12.22 8.98 -37.58
CA PRO A 609 -11.15 9.63 -36.85
C PRO A 609 -10.32 8.63 -36.04
N VAL A 610 -9.00 8.77 -36.07
CA VAL A 610 -8.03 7.93 -35.34
C VAL A 610 -7.39 8.74 -34.22
N THR A 611 -7.17 8.14 -33.06
CA THR A 611 -6.49 8.80 -31.93
C THR A 611 -4.97 8.62 -32.06
N PHE A 612 -4.23 9.73 -31.95
CA PHE A 612 -2.77 9.73 -31.89
C PHE A 612 -2.32 9.99 -30.46
N CYS A 613 -1.46 9.11 -29.95
CA CYS A 613 -0.99 9.13 -28.57
C CYS A 613 0.53 9.33 -28.50
N ILE A 614 0.97 10.06 -27.49
CA ILE A 614 2.37 10.13 -27.05
C ILE A 614 2.43 9.57 -25.63
N TYR A 615 3.30 8.57 -25.45
CA TYR A 615 3.53 7.95 -24.15
C TYR A 615 4.93 8.28 -23.64
N ARG A 616 5.08 8.45 -22.33
CA ARG A 616 6.35 8.49 -21.60
C ARG A 616 6.62 7.12 -20.96
N GLY A 617 7.87 6.69 -21.05
CA GLY A 617 8.39 5.50 -20.36
C GLY A 617 9.79 5.77 -19.82
N ASN A 618 10.31 4.83 -19.03
CA ASN A 618 11.63 4.95 -18.40
C ASN A 618 12.49 3.69 -18.65
N ASP A 619 13.81 3.89 -18.79
CA ASP A 619 14.79 2.82 -19.04
C ASP A 619 14.86 1.77 -17.90
N LEU A 620 14.44 2.10 -16.67
CA LEU A 620 14.37 1.17 -15.54
C LEU A 620 13.18 0.20 -15.65
N GLY A 621 12.29 0.39 -16.62
CA GLY A 621 11.01 -0.31 -16.71
C GLY A 621 9.94 0.34 -15.82
N GLY A 622 8.68 -0.08 -15.97
CA GLY A 622 7.55 0.46 -15.23
C GLY A 622 6.29 0.64 -16.08
N VAL A 623 5.27 1.25 -15.49
CA VAL A 623 4.01 1.58 -16.15
C VAL A 623 4.28 2.69 -17.19
N ARG A 624 3.76 2.51 -18.40
CA ARG A 624 3.80 3.54 -19.45
C ARG A 624 2.78 4.63 -19.11
N GLU A 625 3.16 5.89 -19.26
CA GLU A 625 2.29 7.03 -18.98
C GLU A 625 1.80 7.64 -20.29
N LEU A 626 0.48 7.76 -20.49
CA LEU A 626 -0.07 8.48 -21.64
C LEU A 626 -0.03 9.99 -21.33
N ILE A 627 0.90 10.70 -21.96
CA ILE A 627 1.15 12.13 -21.68
C ILE A 627 0.40 13.08 -22.63
N GLY A 628 -0.12 12.55 -23.75
CA GLY A 628 -0.99 13.33 -24.64
C GLY A 628 -1.71 12.46 -25.67
N SER A 629 -2.95 12.82 -25.98
CA SER A 629 -3.76 12.17 -27.00
C SER A 629 -4.56 13.19 -27.82
N TRP A 630 -4.64 12.98 -29.13
CA TRP A 630 -5.36 13.87 -30.05
C TRP A 630 -6.09 13.09 -31.13
N GLN A 631 -7.33 13.52 -31.42
CA GLN A 631 -8.08 12.96 -32.54
C GLN A 631 -7.59 13.54 -33.86
N LEU A 632 -7.27 12.66 -34.81
CA LEU A 632 -6.85 12.99 -36.18
C LEU A 632 -7.97 12.61 -37.15
N ASN A 633 -8.37 13.54 -38.01
CA ASN A 633 -9.39 13.30 -39.01
C ASN A 633 -8.79 12.68 -40.30
N PRO A 634 -9.54 11.82 -41.02
CA PRO A 634 -9.11 11.26 -42.29
C PRO A 634 -8.54 12.29 -43.26
N GLY A 635 -7.30 12.06 -43.72
CA GLY A 635 -6.67 12.84 -44.79
C GLY A 635 -6.33 14.31 -44.47
N LYS A 636 -6.56 14.79 -43.24
CA LYS A 636 -6.28 16.17 -42.82
C LYS A 636 -5.11 16.20 -41.83
N PRO A 637 -3.92 16.71 -42.23
CA PRO A 637 -2.84 17.01 -41.29
C PRO A 637 -3.30 17.94 -40.19
N ARG A 638 -2.92 17.61 -38.96
CA ARG A 638 -3.16 18.39 -37.75
C ARG A 638 -1.83 18.52 -37.02
N GLN A 639 -1.53 19.74 -36.59
CA GLN A 639 -0.47 19.99 -35.62
C GLN A 639 -1.02 19.76 -34.22
N VAL A 640 -0.29 19.01 -33.42
CA VAL A 640 -0.60 18.71 -32.02
C VAL A 640 0.64 18.94 -31.18
N GLU A 641 0.45 19.25 -29.90
CA GLU A 641 1.56 19.56 -29.01
C GLU A 641 1.27 19.19 -27.56
N VAL A 642 2.33 18.80 -26.85
CA VAL A 642 2.32 18.51 -25.41
C VAL A 642 3.57 19.08 -24.76
N GLU A 643 3.40 19.72 -23.62
CA GLU A 643 4.48 20.03 -22.69
C GLU A 643 4.47 19.00 -21.57
N HIS A 644 5.61 18.38 -21.30
CA HIS A 644 5.72 17.38 -20.25
C HIS A 644 7.12 17.39 -19.61
N TYR A 645 7.17 17.08 -18.32
CA TYR A 645 8.41 17.01 -17.57
C TYR A 645 9.13 15.69 -17.88
N PHE A 646 10.39 15.77 -18.31
CA PHE A 646 11.20 14.57 -18.53
C PHE A 646 12.45 14.61 -17.67
N ALA A 647 12.78 13.48 -17.05
CA ALA A 647 14.00 13.27 -16.29
C ALA A 647 15.01 12.39 -17.04
N PRO A 648 16.30 12.39 -16.65
CA PRO A 648 17.27 11.44 -17.17
C PRO A 648 16.80 9.98 -17.02
N GLY A 649 16.88 9.22 -18.11
CA GLY A 649 16.38 7.84 -18.19
C GLY A 649 15.00 7.72 -18.84
N ASP A 650 14.28 8.83 -18.98
CA ASP A 650 13.00 8.83 -19.69
C ASP A 650 13.19 8.75 -21.21
N TYR A 651 12.12 8.28 -21.87
CA TYR A 651 11.92 8.36 -23.30
C TYR A 651 10.43 8.57 -23.58
N PHE A 652 10.11 9.09 -24.76
CA PHE A 652 8.74 9.02 -25.26
C PHE A 652 8.65 8.09 -26.47
N TYR A 653 7.44 7.64 -26.79
CA TYR A 653 7.15 6.94 -28.03
C TYR A 653 5.74 7.27 -28.50
N LEU A 654 5.47 6.93 -29.76
CA LEU A 654 4.27 7.32 -30.50
C LEU A 654 3.42 6.10 -30.79
N ALA A 655 2.11 6.22 -30.64
CA ALA A 655 1.16 5.12 -30.85
C ALA A 655 -0.15 5.59 -31.49
N PRO A 656 -0.77 4.78 -32.38
CA PRO A 656 -2.16 4.95 -32.77
C PRO A 656 -3.10 4.27 -31.75
N ALA A 657 -4.27 4.85 -31.53
CA ALA A 657 -5.40 4.30 -30.76
C ALA A 657 -6.72 4.54 -31.52
N ASP A 658 -7.80 3.88 -31.14
CA ASP A 658 -9.13 4.02 -31.79
C ASP A 658 -9.11 3.87 -33.33
N HIS A 659 -8.35 2.91 -33.86
CA HIS A 659 -8.18 2.74 -35.30
C HIS A 659 -8.75 1.39 -35.77
N ASP A 660 -9.41 1.38 -36.93
CA ASP A 660 -9.97 0.16 -37.50
C ASP A 660 -8.89 -0.74 -38.11
N CYS A 661 -9.16 -2.04 -38.04
CA CYS A 661 -8.33 -3.06 -38.69
C CYS A 661 -8.49 -3.05 -40.23
N ASP A 662 -7.75 -3.92 -40.93
CA ASP A 662 -7.90 -4.04 -42.38
C ASP A 662 -9.32 -4.47 -42.79
N PRO A 663 -9.77 -4.28 -44.05
CA PRO A 663 -11.11 -4.66 -44.49
C PRO A 663 -11.45 -6.16 -44.31
N ASN A 664 -10.45 -7.02 -44.14
CA ASN A 664 -10.62 -8.45 -43.86
C ASN A 664 -10.58 -8.76 -42.35
N GLY A 665 -10.49 -7.74 -41.52
CA GLY A 665 -10.45 -7.82 -40.08
C GLY A 665 -9.08 -8.15 -39.47
N ARG A 666 -8.00 -8.20 -40.24
CA ARG A 666 -6.68 -8.61 -39.72
C ARG A 666 -5.96 -7.41 -39.10
N LYS A 667 -5.19 -7.61 -38.03
CA LYS A 667 -4.27 -6.60 -37.45
C LYS A 667 -2.97 -6.55 -38.26
N VAL A 668 -2.20 -5.46 -38.15
CA VAL A 668 -0.92 -5.31 -38.87
C VAL A 668 0.05 -6.45 -38.61
N LEU A 669 0.03 -7.01 -37.40
CA LEU A 669 0.87 -8.15 -37.00
C LEU A 669 0.57 -9.47 -37.72
N ALA A 670 -0.59 -9.58 -38.38
CA ALA A 670 -0.97 -10.78 -39.13
C ALA A 670 -0.60 -10.72 -40.62
N VAL A 671 -0.42 -9.51 -41.18
CA VAL A 671 -0.22 -9.32 -42.64
C VAL A 671 1.02 -8.50 -42.99
N GLY A 672 1.55 -7.71 -42.07
CA GLY A 672 2.66 -6.78 -42.29
C GLY A 672 2.23 -5.47 -42.94
N ALA A 673 2.96 -4.40 -42.65
CA ALA A 673 2.63 -3.03 -43.01
C ALA A 673 2.59 -2.76 -44.53
N ARG A 674 3.30 -3.57 -45.34
CA ARG A 674 3.27 -3.49 -46.80
C ARG A 674 1.87 -3.74 -47.36
N ASP A 675 1.24 -4.82 -46.91
CA ASP A 675 -0.04 -5.31 -47.42
C ASP A 675 -1.22 -4.94 -46.52
N TYR A 676 -0.94 -4.36 -45.35
CA TYR A 676 -1.96 -3.84 -44.44
C TYR A 676 -2.77 -2.71 -45.06
N ARG A 677 -4.10 -2.89 -45.06
CA ARG A 677 -5.10 -1.93 -45.56
C ARG A 677 -5.94 -1.30 -44.45
N GLY A 678 -5.58 -1.55 -43.18
CA GLY A 678 -6.24 -0.95 -42.02
C GLY A 678 -5.73 0.47 -41.74
N GLU A 679 -6.32 1.08 -40.74
CA GLU A 679 -6.08 2.47 -40.36
C GLU A 679 -4.81 2.59 -39.51
N GLY A 680 -4.20 3.77 -39.51
CA GLY A 680 -3.04 4.08 -38.68
C GLY A 680 -2.80 5.59 -38.59
N VAL A 681 -1.67 5.98 -38.02
CA VAL A 681 -1.26 7.38 -37.90
C VAL A 681 -0.03 7.65 -38.75
N ALA A 682 -0.10 8.65 -39.62
CA ALA A 682 1.04 9.16 -40.37
C ALA A 682 1.61 10.40 -39.69
N ILE A 683 2.88 10.33 -39.31
CA ILE A 683 3.65 11.41 -38.70
C ILE A 683 4.52 12.05 -39.77
N ARG A 684 4.22 13.30 -40.14
CA ARG A 684 4.98 14.06 -41.14
C ARG A 684 6.21 14.72 -40.53
N ARG A 685 6.03 15.32 -39.37
CA ARG A 685 7.06 16.10 -38.69
C ARG A 685 6.90 15.93 -37.18
N LEU A 686 8.00 15.75 -36.46
CA LEU A 686 8.02 15.86 -35.01
C LEU A 686 9.22 16.70 -34.58
N THR A 687 8.98 17.72 -33.77
CA THR A 687 10.01 18.57 -33.20
C THR A 687 9.98 18.47 -31.69
N LEU A 688 11.15 18.30 -31.09
CA LEU A 688 11.36 18.37 -29.64
C LEU A 688 12.15 19.63 -29.32
N GLU A 689 11.64 20.42 -28.40
CA GLU A 689 12.27 21.61 -27.85
C GLU A 689 12.35 21.46 -26.33
N GLY A 690 13.50 21.75 -25.73
CA GLY A 690 13.60 21.85 -24.28
C GLY A 690 14.96 21.48 -23.69
N PRO A 691 15.13 21.65 -22.37
CA PRO A 691 14.09 22.10 -21.45
C PRO A 691 13.66 23.56 -21.71
N VAL A 692 12.36 23.85 -21.56
CA VAL A 692 11.73 25.16 -21.84
C VAL A 692 12.06 26.13 -20.72
N GLU A 693 13.32 26.57 -20.71
CA GLU A 693 13.88 27.49 -19.72
C GLU A 693 14.36 28.74 -20.46
N GLU A 694 13.97 29.94 -20.03
CA GLU A 694 14.38 31.19 -20.67
C GLU A 694 15.84 31.55 -20.36
N GLN A 695 16.24 31.34 -19.11
CA GLN A 695 17.57 31.66 -18.58
C GLN A 695 18.34 30.38 -18.20
N TRP A 696 19.67 30.48 -18.15
CA TRP A 696 20.52 29.37 -17.69
C TRP A 696 21.62 29.86 -16.74
N PRO A 697 21.89 29.22 -15.58
CA PRO A 697 21.16 28.10 -14.96
C PRO A 697 19.64 28.34 -14.86
N PRO A 698 18.82 27.28 -14.82
CA PRO A 698 17.36 27.40 -14.90
C PRO A 698 16.77 28.17 -13.71
N GLU A 699 15.52 28.63 -13.83
CA GLU A 699 14.88 29.48 -12.81
C GLU A 699 14.91 28.83 -11.42
N ARG A 700 14.65 27.53 -11.34
CA ARG A 700 14.74 26.75 -10.09
C ARG A 700 16.10 26.85 -9.40
N THR A 701 17.20 26.77 -10.15
CA THR A 701 18.56 26.89 -9.61
C THR A 701 18.82 28.30 -9.10
N ARG A 702 18.40 29.31 -9.88
CA ARG A 702 18.56 30.73 -9.52
C ARG A 702 17.74 31.09 -8.29
N LYS A 703 16.49 30.63 -8.21
CA LYS A 703 15.59 30.87 -7.08
C LYS A 703 16.10 30.24 -5.79
N LEU A 704 16.64 29.01 -5.87
CA LEU A 704 17.26 28.34 -4.73
C LEU A 704 18.51 29.11 -4.25
N LEU A 705 19.42 29.46 -5.17
CA LEU A 705 20.71 30.07 -4.82
C LEU A 705 20.62 31.59 -4.54
N GLY A 706 19.60 32.28 -5.03
CA GLY A 706 19.36 33.71 -4.78
C GLY A 706 20.41 34.60 -5.41
N ASP A 707 21.01 35.48 -4.62
CA ASP A 707 21.95 36.52 -5.07
C ASP A 707 23.37 35.99 -5.41
N VAL A 708 23.52 34.67 -5.52
CA VAL A 708 24.76 34.05 -5.98
C VAL A 708 24.96 34.36 -7.46
N GLU A 709 26.16 34.84 -7.81
CA GLU A 709 26.51 35.10 -9.20
C GLU A 709 26.96 33.83 -9.93
N PHE A 710 26.69 33.78 -11.23
CA PHE A 710 27.10 32.67 -12.09
C PHE A 710 28.04 33.16 -13.18
N ARG A 711 29.18 32.46 -13.35
CA ARG A 711 30.12 32.69 -14.44
C ARG A 711 30.06 31.52 -15.43
N ALA A 712 29.86 31.84 -16.70
CA ALA A 712 29.95 30.85 -17.78
C ALA A 712 31.42 30.44 -18.00
N GLY A 713 31.67 29.14 -17.99
CA GLY A 713 32.95 28.53 -18.28
C GLY A 713 33.15 28.25 -19.78
N PRO A 714 34.37 27.86 -20.20
CA PRO A 714 34.72 27.67 -21.61
C PRO A 714 33.90 26.58 -22.32
N LYS A 715 33.39 25.59 -21.58
CA LYS A 715 32.57 24.49 -22.11
C LYS A 715 31.07 24.75 -21.98
N GLY A 716 30.68 25.97 -21.62
CA GLY A 716 29.28 26.37 -21.40
C GLY A 716 28.71 25.97 -20.04
N ASN A 717 29.45 25.24 -19.22
CA ASN A 717 29.08 24.96 -17.82
C ASN A 717 29.16 26.24 -17.00
N TYR A 718 28.38 26.34 -15.94
CA TYR A 718 28.38 27.51 -15.06
C TYR A 718 29.09 27.18 -13.75
N SER A 719 29.91 28.12 -13.28
CA SER A 719 30.52 28.07 -11.95
C SER A 719 29.90 29.14 -11.06
N ILE A 720 29.72 28.80 -9.79
CA ILE A 720 29.26 29.73 -8.75
C ILE A 720 30.40 30.70 -8.40
N VAL A 721 30.09 32.00 -8.38
CA VAL A 721 30.98 33.06 -7.90
C VAL A 721 30.36 33.65 -6.65
N LEU A 722 31.09 33.55 -5.54
CA LEU A 722 30.60 34.01 -4.23
C LEU A 722 31.11 35.42 -3.96
N GLY A 723 30.19 36.36 -3.74
CA GLY A 723 30.52 37.72 -3.25
C GLY A 723 30.76 37.82 -1.74
N LYS A 724 30.55 36.72 -1.00
CA LYS A 724 30.67 36.62 0.46
C LYS A 724 31.32 35.28 0.82
N ILE A 725 31.68 35.09 2.09
CA ILE A 725 32.17 33.77 2.53
C ILE A 725 31.07 32.71 2.35
N PRO A 726 31.40 31.45 1.98
CA PRO A 726 30.42 30.40 1.71
C PRO A 726 29.36 30.22 2.80
N MET A 727 29.77 30.31 4.06
CA MET A 727 28.88 30.14 5.22
C MET A 727 27.76 31.19 5.29
N GLU A 728 28.05 32.44 4.90
CA GLU A 728 27.05 33.51 4.89
C GLU A 728 26.01 33.28 3.78
N HIS A 729 26.44 32.88 2.59
CA HIS A 729 25.54 32.51 1.50
C HIS A 729 24.62 31.34 1.88
N ILE A 730 25.17 30.29 2.50
CA ILE A 730 24.37 29.14 2.97
C ILE A 730 23.33 29.59 4.00
N LYS A 731 23.72 30.43 4.97
CA LYS A 731 22.79 30.99 5.95
C LYS A 731 21.66 31.79 5.28
N GLU A 732 21.97 32.63 4.30
CA GLU A 732 20.98 33.42 3.56
C GLU A 732 20.01 32.53 2.75
N ILE A 733 20.53 31.48 2.11
CA ILE A 733 19.70 30.48 1.41
C ILE A 733 18.76 29.78 2.40
N VAL A 734 19.26 29.31 3.55
CA VAL A 734 18.43 28.69 4.59
C VAL A 734 17.38 29.68 5.09
N SER A 735 17.73 30.94 5.35
CA SER A 735 16.79 31.97 5.78
C SER A 735 15.64 32.19 4.79
N ARG A 736 15.90 32.02 3.49
CA ARG A 736 14.88 32.18 2.44
C ARG A 736 14.01 30.92 2.26
N ILE A 737 14.62 29.73 2.20
CA ILE A 737 13.87 28.48 1.93
C ILE A 737 13.24 27.89 3.17
N GLY A 738 13.88 28.06 4.33
CA GLY A 738 13.49 27.43 5.59
C GLY A 738 12.07 27.75 6.03
N PRO A 739 11.57 29.01 5.93
CA PRO A 739 10.20 29.31 6.32
C PRO A 739 9.13 28.53 5.54
N ARG A 740 9.35 28.31 4.23
CA ARG A 740 8.45 27.50 3.40
C ARG A 740 8.65 26.01 3.61
N ALA A 741 9.90 25.55 3.74
CA ALA A 741 10.24 24.15 3.97
C ALA A 741 9.69 23.64 5.32
N LEU A 742 9.86 24.44 6.38
CA LEU A 742 9.39 24.11 7.73
C LEU A 742 7.97 24.61 8.02
N ARG A 743 7.37 25.36 7.07
CA ARG A 743 5.99 25.86 7.10
C ARG A 743 5.70 26.78 8.30
N ARG A 744 6.74 27.42 8.83
CA ARG A 744 6.70 28.39 9.94
C ARG A 744 7.91 29.32 9.88
N PRO A 745 7.91 30.46 10.57
CA PRO A 745 9.10 31.28 10.72
C PRO A 745 10.24 30.48 11.34
N LEU A 746 11.47 30.74 10.89
CA LEU A 746 12.65 30.22 11.54
C LEU A 746 12.88 30.96 12.85
N ARG A 747 13.30 30.24 13.88
CA ARG A 747 13.84 30.81 15.12
C ARG A 747 15.15 31.53 14.79
N ASP A 748 15.48 32.60 15.51
CA ASP A 748 16.65 33.45 15.23
C ASP A 748 17.98 32.68 15.13
N THR A 749 18.10 31.55 15.85
CA THR A 749 19.29 30.69 15.85
C THR A 749 19.30 29.66 14.73
N GLU A 750 18.15 29.28 14.17
CA GLU A 750 18.03 28.19 13.20
C GLU A 750 18.83 28.41 11.91
N PRO A 751 18.80 29.59 11.26
CA PRO A 751 19.60 29.80 10.05
C PRO A 751 21.08 29.51 10.26
N LYS A 752 21.61 29.94 11.42
CA LYS A 752 23.02 29.71 11.78
C LYS A 752 23.29 28.23 12.09
N THR A 753 22.39 27.58 12.81
CA THR A 753 22.51 26.15 13.18
C THR A 753 22.49 25.26 11.95
N TRP A 754 21.56 25.48 11.02
CA TRP A 754 21.50 24.74 9.76
C TRP A 754 22.75 24.98 8.91
N ALA A 755 23.15 26.24 8.73
CA ALA A 755 24.34 26.56 7.95
C ALA A 755 25.61 25.91 8.53
N ALA A 756 25.71 25.75 9.85
CA ALA A 756 26.85 25.12 10.51
C ALA A 756 27.07 23.65 10.08
N LEU A 757 26.06 22.95 9.56
CA LEU A 757 26.23 21.59 9.02
C LEU A 757 27.18 21.55 7.80
N ALA A 758 27.33 22.66 7.08
CA ALA A 758 28.27 22.76 5.97
C ALA A 758 29.73 22.88 6.43
N LYS A 759 29.99 23.24 7.70
CA LYS A 759 31.33 23.58 8.19
C LYS A 759 32.36 22.47 7.93
N PRO A 760 32.13 21.18 8.26
CA PRO A 760 33.11 20.13 7.99
C PRO A 760 33.41 19.93 6.51
N VAL A 761 32.42 20.17 5.63
CA VAL A 761 32.59 20.08 4.17
C VAL A 761 33.46 21.22 3.64
N LEU A 762 33.21 22.43 4.15
CA LEU A 762 33.97 23.62 3.76
C LEU A 762 35.41 23.56 4.28
N GLU A 763 35.62 23.12 5.52
CA GLU A 763 36.96 22.95 6.13
C GLU A 763 37.80 21.85 5.45
N SER A 764 37.15 20.85 4.83
CA SER A 764 37.81 19.83 4.01
C SER A 764 38.11 20.29 2.57
N GLY A 765 37.82 21.55 2.22
CA GLY A 765 38.15 22.12 0.91
C GLY A 765 37.21 21.71 -0.24
N ARG A 766 36.09 21.05 0.05
CA ARG A 766 35.14 20.53 -0.96
C ARG A 766 34.18 21.58 -1.54
N GLY A 767 34.26 22.82 -1.06
CA GLY A 767 33.60 23.98 -1.67
C GLY A 767 32.12 24.16 -1.28
N PHE A 768 31.54 25.26 -1.77
CA PHE A 768 30.22 25.75 -1.38
C PHE A 768 29.07 24.84 -1.78
N GLU A 769 29.06 24.30 -3.00
CA GLU A 769 27.95 23.48 -3.49
C GLU A 769 27.79 22.21 -2.64
N GLU A 770 28.88 21.49 -2.36
CA GLU A 770 28.82 20.30 -1.51
C GLU A 770 28.40 20.66 -0.07
N GLY A 771 28.88 21.78 0.47
CA GLY A 771 28.45 22.27 1.77
C GLY A 771 26.95 22.56 1.83
N LEU A 772 26.41 23.23 0.80
CA LEU A 772 24.98 23.51 0.68
C LEU A 772 24.16 22.23 0.52
N ARG A 773 24.63 21.25 -0.27
CA ARG A 773 23.96 19.96 -0.47
C ARG A 773 23.73 19.22 0.85
N VAL A 774 24.73 19.19 1.74
CA VAL A 774 24.59 18.60 3.07
C VAL A 774 23.48 19.30 3.87
N VAL A 775 23.48 20.63 3.87
CA VAL A 775 22.48 21.43 4.60
C VAL A 775 21.07 21.18 4.07
N LEU A 776 20.88 21.22 2.73
CA LEU A 776 19.58 21.00 2.10
C LEU A 776 19.10 19.57 2.31
N ARG A 777 19.95 18.56 2.13
CA ARG A 777 19.59 17.16 2.37
C ARG A 777 19.14 16.94 3.82
N SER A 778 19.86 17.53 4.78
CA SER A 778 19.49 17.47 6.19
C SER A 778 18.16 18.17 6.47
N LEU A 779 17.92 19.35 5.88
CA LEU A 779 16.67 20.08 6.02
C LEU A 779 15.47 19.30 5.43
N LEU A 780 15.60 18.81 4.19
CA LEU A 780 14.53 18.10 3.46
C LEU A 780 14.27 16.67 3.95
N SER A 781 15.06 16.19 4.92
CA SER A 781 14.88 14.90 5.59
C SER A 781 14.72 15.05 7.10
N SER A 782 14.56 16.29 7.61
CA SER A 782 14.43 16.53 9.05
C SER A 782 13.03 16.19 9.56
N PRO A 783 12.86 15.87 10.85
CA PRO A 783 11.54 15.66 11.43
C PRO A 783 10.58 16.84 11.19
N GLU A 784 11.06 18.08 11.32
CA GLU A 784 10.26 19.30 11.12
C GLU A 784 9.75 19.45 9.67
N PHE A 785 10.50 18.93 8.69
CA PHE A 785 10.06 18.89 7.29
C PHE A 785 9.10 17.72 7.04
N LEU A 786 9.44 16.53 7.55
CA LEU A 786 8.72 15.30 7.29
C LEU A 786 7.40 15.16 8.06
N TYR A 787 7.22 15.87 9.16
CA TYR A 787 6.05 15.70 10.03
C TYR A 787 5.22 16.98 10.17
N HIS A 788 3.92 16.78 10.39
CA HIS A 788 3.00 17.83 10.83
C HIS A 788 3.14 18.03 12.34
N GLU A 789 3.96 18.99 12.74
CA GLU A 789 4.14 19.34 14.14
C GLU A 789 2.94 20.13 14.67
N ALA A 790 2.38 19.66 15.78
CA ALA A 790 1.39 20.38 16.58
C ALA A 790 1.29 19.73 17.97
N ALA A 791 1.07 20.53 19.00
CA ALA A 791 0.75 20.04 20.34
C ALA A 791 -0.74 19.69 20.45
N PRO A 792 -1.15 18.79 21.35
CA PRO A 792 -2.58 18.54 21.63
C PRO A 792 -3.34 19.84 21.97
N GLY A 793 -4.56 19.98 21.46
CA GLY A 793 -5.38 21.18 21.63
C GLY A 793 -5.43 22.10 20.40
N PRO A 794 -5.78 23.39 20.55
CA PRO A 794 -5.92 24.31 19.42
C PRO A 794 -4.65 24.43 18.59
N LEU A 795 -4.81 24.31 17.28
CA LEU A 795 -3.72 24.56 16.35
C LEU A 795 -3.39 26.05 16.32
N ASP A 796 -2.10 26.37 16.33
CA ASP A 796 -1.66 27.69 15.89
C ASP A 796 -1.93 27.88 14.40
N ASP A 797 -1.91 29.13 13.96
CA ASP A 797 -2.27 29.48 12.59
C ASP A 797 -1.33 28.88 11.53
N TYR A 798 -0.06 28.60 11.85
CA TYR A 798 0.86 27.95 10.90
C TYR A 798 0.56 26.46 10.75
N ALA A 799 0.22 25.79 11.85
CA ALA A 799 -0.25 24.42 11.84
C ALA A 799 -1.60 24.30 11.13
N LEU A 800 -2.51 25.28 11.30
CA LEU A 800 -3.78 25.34 10.58
C LEU A 800 -3.59 25.60 9.07
N ALA A 801 -2.71 26.54 8.69
CA ALA A 801 -2.29 26.75 7.30
C ALA A 801 -1.74 25.47 6.68
N THR A 802 -0.87 24.78 7.41
CA THR A 802 -0.29 23.50 6.99
C THR A 802 -1.39 22.46 6.80
N ARG A 803 -2.29 22.27 7.76
CA ARG A 803 -3.36 21.28 7.64
C ARG A 803 -4.29 21.58 6.46
N LEU A 804 -4.63 22.85 6.24
CA LEU A 804 -5.47 23.29 5.11
C LEU A 804 -4.80 23.06 3.75
N SER A 805 -3.53 23.44 3.62
CA SER A 805 -2.75 23.24 2.38
C SER A 805 -2.53 21.77 2.03
N TYR A 806 -2.27 20.91 3.01
CA TYR A 806 -2.13 19.48 2.74
C TYR A 806 -3.47 18.79 2.47
N LEU A 807 -4.57 19.25 3.05
CA LEU A 807 -5.90 18.77 2.68
C LEU A 807 -6.21 19.08 1.21
N LEU A 808 -6.12 20.34 0.80
CA LEU A 808 -6.64 20.77 -0.51
C LEU A 808 -5.62 20.68 -1.64
N TRP A 809 -4.32 20.85 -1.36
CA TRP A 809 -3.27 20.92 -2.38
C TRP A 809 -2.17 19.87 -2.23
N LYS A 810 -2.25 19.02 -1.18
CA LYS A 810 -1.29 17.95 -0.88
C LYS A 810 0.17 18.44 -0.80
N SER A 811 0.35 19.69 -0.44
CA SER A 811 1.63 20.39 -0.47
C SER A 811 1.64 21.55 0.52
N LEU A 812 2.79 22.21 0.64
CA LEU A 812 3.04 23.32 1.57
C LEU A 812 2.11 24.54 1.34
N PRO A 813 1.86 25.34 2.40
CA PRO A 813 1.17 26.63 2.31
C PRO A 813 1.83 27.58 1.30
N ASP A 814 1.03 28.34 0.55
CA ASP A 814 1.54 29.46 -0.25
C ASP A 814 1.84 30.69 0.61
N ASP A 815 2.44 31.71 -0.01
CA ASP A 815 2.86 32.92 0.68
C ASP A 815 1.66 33.69 1.28
N GLN A 816 0.49 33.64 0.65
CA GLN A 816 -0.74 34.22 1.18
C GLN A 816 -1.18 33.52 2.47
N LEU A 817 -1.20 32.19 2.49
CA LEU A 817 -1.61 31.44 3.66
C LEU A 817 -0.60 31.59 4.82
N LEU A 818 0.71 31.64 4.52
CA LEU A 818 1.74 31.95 5.51
C LEU A 818 1.63 33.39 6.04
N PHE A 819 1.29 34.36 5.19
CA PHE A 819 1.06 35.75 5.59
C PHE A 819 -0.14 35.88 6.53
N LEU A 820 -1.27 35.23 6.20
CA LEU A 820 -2.44 35.19 7.08
C LEU A 820 -2.11 34.51 8.41
N ALA A 821 -1.30 33.46 8.39
CA ALA A 821 -0.86 32.78 9.59
C ALA A 821 0.02 33.66 10.48
N ALA A 822 0.95 34.40 9.87
CA ALA A 822 1.77 35.38 10.58
C ALA A 822 0.95 36.47 11.27
N GLY A 823 -0.19 36.85 10.67
CA GLY A 823 -1.13 37.81 11.23
C GLY A 823 -2.10 37.25 12.27
N GLY A 824 -2.09 35.94 12.56
CA GLY A 824 -3.06 35.32 13.47
C GLY A 824 -4.51 35.36 12.98
N ARG A 825 -4.72 35.37 11.66
CA ARG A 825 -6.03 35.58 11.01
C ARG A 825 -6.76 34.31 10.59
N LEU A 826 -6.10 33.14 10.56
CA LEU A 826 -6.70 31.91 10.03
C LEU A 826 -7.69 31.25 10.99
N ASN A 827 -7.69 31.65 12.26
CA ASN A 827 -8.70 31.24 13.22
C ASN A 827 -10.04 31.99 13.08
N ASP A 828 -10.09 33.05 12.25
CA ASP A 828 -11.31 33.71 11.82
C ASP A 828 -12.03 32.86 10.75
N LEU A 829 -13.30 32.54 11.00
CA LEU A 829 -14.09 31.65 10.13
C LEU A 829 -14.35 32.25 8.76
N GLU A 830 -14.48 33.56 8.63
CA GLU A 830 -14.70 34.23 7.34
C GLU A 830 -13.42 34.18 6.50
N VAL A 831 -12.27 34.44 7.12
CA VAL A 831 -10.95 34.31 6.47
C VAL A 831 -10.74 32.87 6.00
N LEU A 832 -11.02 31.89 6.87
CA LEU A 832 -10.87 30.48 6.55
C LEU A 832 -11.77 30.06 5.38
N THR A 833 -13.02 30.55 5.35
CA THR A 833 -13.97 30.31 4.24
C THR A 833 -13.45 30.86 2.92
N ASN A 834 -12.90 32.08 2.92
CA ASN A 834 -12.33 32.69 1.73
C ASN A 834 -11.12 31.92 1.21
N GLU A 835 -10.25 31.45 2.10
CA GLU A 835 -9.09 30.64 1.71
C GLU A 835 -9.50 29.26 1.16
N VAL A 836 -10.47 28.57 1.78
CA VAL A 836 -10.99 27.30 1.24
C VAL A 836 -11.54 27.51 -0.18
N ASN A 837 -12.33 28.57 -0.40
CA ASN A 837 -12.89 28.88 -1.71
C ASN A 837 -11.83 29.18 -2.76
N ARG A 838 -10.81 29.99 -2.39
CA ARG A 838 -9.67 30.30 -3.25
C ARG A 838 -8.90 29.03 -3.63
N MET A 839 -8.62 28.19 -2.64
CA MET A 839 -7.83 26.98 -2.81
C MET A 839 -8.56 25.92 -3.63
N LEU A 840 -9.88 25.75 -3.45
CA LEU A 840 -10.71 24.85 -4.26
C LEU A 840 -10.83 25.32 -5.73
N ALA A 841 -10.69 26.63 -5.99
CA ALA A 841 -10.68 27.18 -7.34
C ALA A 841 -9.30 27.08 -8.04
N ASP A 842 -8.23 26.80 -7.29
CA ASP A 842 -6.88 26.62 -7.84
C ASP A 842 -6.74 25.23 -8.48
N LYS A 843 -5.96 25.14 -9.56
CA LYS A 843 -5.65 23.87 -10.24
C LYS A 843 -5.04 22.81 -9.31
N LYS A 844 -4.36 23.22 -8.24
CA LYS A 844 -3.80 22.31 -7.24
C LYS A 844 -4.87 21.53 -6.47
N ALA A 845 -6.11 22.01 -6.41
CA ALA A 845 -7.24 21.28 -5.82
C ALA A 845 -7.49 19.92 -6.50
N GLN A 846 -7.06 19.77 -7.75
CA GLN A 846 -7.13 18.50 -8.45
C GLN A 846 -6.33 17.40 -7.74
N ARG A 847 -5.23 17.74 -7.05
CA ARG A 847 -4.45 16.77 -6.25
C ARG A 847 -5.29 16.17 -5.11
N PHE A 848 -6.15 16.98 -4.47
CA PHE A 848 -7.10 16.50 -3.48
C PHE A 848 -8.14 15.58 -4.12
N VAL A 849 -8.76 16.00 -5.22
CA VAL A 849 -9.78 15.20 -5.93
C VAL A 849 -9.23 13.83 -6.32
N GLU A 850 -8.04 13.80 -6.91
CA GLU A 850 -7.40 12.55 -7.36
C GLU A 850 -7.04 11.67 -6.18
N ASP A 851 -6.26 12.17 -5.22
CA ASP A 851 -5.77 11.37 -4.10
C ASP A 851 -6.89 10.91 -3.17
N PHE A 852 -7.92 11.74 -2.93
CA PHE A 852 -9.06 11.36 -2.12
C PHE A 852 -9.89 10.26 -2.78
N LEU A 853 -10.21 10.37 -4.08
CA LEU A 853 -11.02 9.38 -4.79
C LEU A 853 -10.24 8.09 -5.06
N ASP A 854 -8.95 8.19 -5.39
CA ASP A 854 -8.08 7.04 -5.62
C ASP A 854 -7.98 6.13 -4.39
N GLN A 855 -8.14 6.70 -3.20
CA GLN A 855 -8.13 5.97 -1.94
C GLN A 855 -9.54 5.59 -1.46
N TRP A 856 -10.50 6.52 -1.47
CA TRP A 856 -11.88 6.26 -1.02
C TRP A 856 -12.61 5.25 -1.91
N LEU A 857 -12.48 5.40 -3.23
CA LEU A 857 -13.15 4.56 -4.23
C LEU A 857 -12.21 3.52 -4.87
N GLU A 858 -11.01 3.35 -4.30
CA GLU A 858 -10.01 2.37 -4.75
C GLU A 858 -9.57 2.57 -6.22
N LEU A 859 -9.68 3.79 -6.77
CA LEU A 859 -9.31 4.03 -8.17
C LEU A 859 -7.81 3.85 -8.45
N LYS A 860 -6.96 3.88 -7.42
CA LYS A 860 -5.53 3.50 -7.54
C LYS A 860 -5.35 2.07 -8.04
N ASP A 861 -6.33 1.19 -7.82
CA ASP A 861 -6.32 -0.22 -8.21
C ASP A 861 -6.91 -0.44 -9.61
N ILE A 862 -7.14 0.63 -10.39
CA ILE A 862 -7.57 0.56 -11.79
C ILE A 862 -6.62 -0.28 -12.65
N ASP A 863 -5.36 -0.48 -12.26
CA ASP A 863 -4.38 -1.31 -12.97
C ASP A 863 -4.10 -2.67 -12.27
N ALA A 864 -4.74 -2.96 -11.14
CA ALA A 864 -4.51 -4.20 -10.37
C ALA A 864 -4.94 -5.47 -11.13
N THR A 865 -5.88 -5.33 -12.07
CA THR A 865 -6.37 -6.39 -12.96
C THR A 865 -6.35 -5.91 -14.41
N THR A 866 -5.99 -6.78 -15.35
CA THR A 866 -6.04 -6.47 -16.79
C THR A 866 -7.21 -7.24 -17.41
N PRO A 867 -8.18 -6.54 -18.03
CA PRO A 867 -9.26 -7.21 -18.76
C PRO A 867 -8.73 -8.17 -19.83
N ASP A 868 -9.37 -9.34 -19.96
CA ASP A 868 -8.98 -10.33 -20.96
C ASP A 868 -9.20 -9.79 -22.38
N GLU A 869 -8.14 -9.75 -23.19
CA GLU A 869 -8.16 -9.16 -24.53
C GLU A 869 -9.10 -9.88 -25.52
N LYS A 870 -9.55 -11.11 -25.25
CA LYS A 870 -10.53 -11.81 -26.09
C LYS A 870 -11.95 -11.47 -25.67
N LEU A 871 -12.21 -11.37 -24.36
CA LEU A 871 -13.53 -11.02 -23.84
C LEU A 871 -13.82 -9.52 -23.98
N TYR A 872 -12.81 -8.68 -23.77
CA TYR A 872 -12.92 -7.21 -23.77
C TYR A 872 -11.87 -6.57 -24.70
N PRO A 873 -11.85 -6.92 -26.00
CA PRO A 873 -10.85 -6.41 -26.96
C PRO A 873 -10.90 -4.89 -27.14
N GLU A 874 -12.00 -4.24 -26.75
CA GLU A 874 -12.17 -2.79 -26.77
C GLU A 874 -11.51 -2.06 -25.60
N TYR A 875 -11.01 -2.75 -24.57
CA TYR A 875 -10.33 -2.11 -23.45
C TYR A 875 -8.91 -1.70 -23.82
N ASP A 876 -8.58 -0.43 -23.60
CA ASP A 876 -7.26 0.15 -23.81
C ASP A 876 -6.99 1.30 -22.81
N ASP A 877 -5.77 1.86 -22.84
CA ASP A 877 -5.38 2.95 -21.93
C ASP A 877 -6.22 4.22 -22.14
N VAL A 878 -6.68 4.50 -23.35
CA VAL A 878 -7.48 5.71 -23.64
C VAL A 878 -8.85 5.59 -22.97
N LEU A 879 -9.48 4.42 -23.08
CA LEU A 879 -10.73 4.12 -22.39
C LEU A 879 -10.51 4.09 -20.87
N ARG A 880 -9.46 3.44 -20.37
CA ARG A 880 -9.12 3.41 -18.94
C ARG A 880 -8.96 4.79 -18.33
N GLN A 881 -8.20 5.68 -18.96
CA GLN A 881 -8.07 7.07 -18.51
C GLN A 881 -9.40 7.81 -18.56
N ALA A 882 -10.22 7.55 -19.59
CA ALA A 882 -11.51 8.19 -19.70
C ALA A 882 -12.46 7.78 -18.54
N MET A 883 -12.38 6.53 -18.07
CA MET A 883 -13.13 6.06 -16.89
C MET A 883 -12.76 6.83 -15.62
N LEU A 884 -11.46 7.05 -15.38
CA LEU A 884 -10.98 7.80 -14.20
C LEU A 884 -11.39 9.28 -14.28
N GLU A 885 -11.23 9.88 -15.46
CA GLU A 885 -11.59 11.28 -15.72
C GLU A 885 -13.08 11.54 -15.54
N GLU A 886 -13.96 10.59 -15.89
CA GLU A 886 -15.39 10.69 -15.59
C GLU A 886 -15.61 10.90 -14.09
N THR A 887 -15.07 10.02 -13.26
CA THR A 887 -15.28 10.05 -11.80
C THR A 887 -14.71 11.31 -11.17
N ARG A 888 -13.50 11.69 -11.55
CA ARG A 888 -12.82 12.89 -11.04
C ARG A 888 -13.60 14.15 -11.41
N ARG A 889 -14.01 14.31 -12.67
CA ARG A 889 -14.78 15.48 -13.13
C ARG A 889 -16.18 15.53 -12.54
N PHE A 890 -16.82 14.37 -12.40
CA PHE A 890 -18.10 14.28 -11.71
C PHE A 890 -17.98 14.80 -10.27
N PHE A 891 -16.98 14.35 -9.51
CA PHE A 891 -16.75 14.84 -8.14
C PHE A 891 -16.32 16.32 -8.10
N SER A 892 -15.49 16.79 -9.03
CA SER A 892 -15.14 18.21 -9.15
C SER A 892 -16.38 19.08 -9.40
N GLU A 893 -17.34 18.61 -10.21
CA GLU A 893 -18.61 19.28 -10.44
C GLU A 893 -19.46 19.32 -9.18
N MET A 894 -19.49 18.24 -8.42
CA MET A 894 -20.19 18.17 -7.14
C MET A 894 -19.66 19.22 -6.16
N ILE A 895 -18.34 19.43 -6.10
CA ILE A 895 -17.73 20.51 -5.31
C ILE A 895 -18.08 21.89 -5.89
N ARG A 896 -17.87 22.08 -7.21
CA ARG A 896 -18.01 23.39 -7.87
C ARG A 896 -19.43 23.94 -7.76
N SER A 897 -20.43 23.07 -7.95
CA SER A 897 -21.84 23.39 -7.91
C SER A 897 -22.52 23.07 -6.58
N ASP A 898 -21.75 22.63 -5.58
CA ASP A 898 -22.21 22.27 -4.24
C ASP A 898 -23.42 21.32 -4.25
N LEU A 899 -23.33 20.28 -5.08
CA LEU A 899 -24.40 19.30 -5.26
C LEU A 899 -24.45 18.33 -4.07
N GLY A 900 -25.65 17.84 -3.74
CA GLY A 900 -25.89 16.92 -2.64
C GLY A 900 -25.37 15.50 -2.89
N VAL A 901 -25.02 14.78 -1.82
CA VAL A 901 -24.50 13.39 -1.92
C VAL A 901 -25.49 12.42 -2.60
N GLY A 902 -26.79 12.74 -2.66
CA GLY A 902 -27.78 11.96 -3.40
C GLY A 902 -27.44 11.75 -4.87
N GLU A 903 -26.66 12.65 -5.49
CA GLU A 903 -26.17 12.51 -6.87
C GLU A 903 -25.17 11.34 -7.01
N PHE A 904 -24.47 10.93 -5.94
CA PHE A 904 -23.61 9.74 -5.98
C PHE A 904 -24.40 8.45 -6.23
N ILE A 905 -25.69 8.42 -5.87
CA ILE A 905 -26.58 7.28 -6.06
C ILE A 905 -27.18 7.33 -7.47
N ASP A 906 -27.81 8.45 -7.80
CA ASP A 906 -28.48 8.65 -9.08
C ASP A 906 -28.40 10.12 -9.46
N SER A 907 -27.82 10.38 -10.63
CA SER A 907 -27.60 11.70 -11.19
C SER A 907 -28.13 11.75 -12.61
N ASP A 908 -28.71 12.88 -12.98
CA ASP A 908 -29.20 13.12 -14.35
C ASP A 908 -28.09 13.52 -15.32
N PHE A 909 -26.83 13.57 -14.87
CA PHE A 909 -25.68 13.90 -15.71
C PHE A 909 -24.47 13.00 -15.45
N THR A 910 -23.54 13.00 -16.40
CA THR A 910 -22.17 12.54 -16.20
C THR A 910 -21.20 13.31 -17.11
N PHE A 911 -19.90 13.01 -17.04
CA PHE A 911 -18.89 13.59 -17.90
C PHE A 911 -18.41 12.57 -18.92
N LEU A 912 -18.58 12.87 -20.21
CA LEU A 912 -18.20 11.98 -21.30
C LEU A 912 -17.31 12.68 -22.32
N ASN A 913 -16.32 11.96 -22.82
CA ASN A 913 -15.75 12.18 -24.14
C ASN A 913 -16.30 11.13 -25.13
N ARG A 914 -15.91 11.20 -26.42
CA ARG A 914 -16.40 10.24 -27.42
C ARG A 914 -16.11 8.79 -27.02
N ARG A 915 -14.90 8.50 -26.53
CA ARG A 915 -14.46 7.13 -26.24
C ARG A 915 -15.33 6.46 -25.17
N LEU A 916 -15.59 7.18 -24.09
CA LEU A 916 -16.45 6.69 -23.02
C LEU A 916 -17.93 6.66 -23.43
N ALA A 917 -18.39 7.64 -24.20
CA ALA A 917 -19.76 7.67 -24.72
C ALA A 917 -20.06 6.47 -25.64
N GLU A 918 -19.14 6.10 -26.53
CA GLU A 918 -19.23 4.89 -27.35
C GLU A 918 -19.28 3.63 -26.49
N HIS A 919 -18.43 3.55 -25.46
CA HIS A 919 -18.44 2.45 -24.50
C HIS A 919 -19.76 2.35 -23.72
N TYR A 920 -20.42 3.48 -23.45
CA TYR A 920 -21.73 3.53 -22.78
C TYR A 920 -22.93 3.40 -23.72
N GLY A 921 -22.73 3.48 -25.03
CA GLY A 921 -23.82 3.52 -26.00
C GLY A 921 -24.61 4.83 -26.00
N ILE A 922 -23.98 5.94 -25.58
CA ILE A 922 -24.60 7.28 -25.56
C ILE A 922 -24.20 8.04 -26.83
N PRO A 923 -25.15 8.34 -27.74
CA PRO A 923 -24.84 9.03 -28.99
C PRO A 923 -24.59 10.53 -28.79
N GLY A 924 -24.03 11.19 -29.80
CA GLY A 924 -23.96 12.65 -29.86
C GLY A 924 -22.72 13.29 -29.20
N VAL A 925 -21.85 12.50 -28.55
CA VAL A 925 -20.58 12.98 -28.01
C VAL A 925 -19.44 12.74 -29.01
N GLN A 926 -18.66 13.78 -29.31
CA GLN A 926 -17.58 13.73 -30.28
C GLN A 926 -16.29 14.31 -29.68
N GLY A 927 -15.14 13.92 -30.24
CA GLY A 927 -13.83 14.40 -29.79
C GLY A 927 -13.35 13.80 -28.46
N LEU A 928 -12.16 14.23 -28.03
CA LEU A 928 -11.52 13.74 -26.80
C LEU A 928 -11.85 14.59 -25.56
N ASP A 929 -12.38 15.80 -25.78
CA ASP A 929 -12.72 16.72 -24.69
C ASP A 929 -13.94 16.20 -23.92
N PHE A 930 -13.78 16.12 -22.60
CA PHE A 930 -14.87 15.82 -21.68
C PHE A 930 -15.87 16.96 -21.64
N ARG A 931 -17.15 16.59 -21.63
CA ARG A 931 -18.27 17.53 -21.44
C ARG A 931 -19.28 16.95 -20.46
N LYS A 932 -19.94 17.82 -19.70
CA LYS A 932 -21.13 17.46 -18.93
C LYS A 932 -22.24 17.08 -19.91
N VAL A 933 -22.79 15.89 -19.76
CA VAL A 933 -23.86 15.34 -20.61
C VAL A 933 -25.05 15.02 -19.74
N THR A 934 -26.21 15.60 -20.07
CA THR A 934 -27.49 15.19 -19.48
C THR A 934 -27.87 13.80 -20.01
N LEU A 935 -28.12 12.89 -19.09
CA LEU A 935 -28.50 11.52 -19.36
C LEU A 935 -30.01 11.45 -19.66
N PRO A 936 -30.44 10.60 -20.60
CA PRO A 936 -31.87 10.31 -20.78
C PRO A 936 -32.48 9.78 -19.47
N ALA A 937 -33.74 10.09 -19.20
CA ALA A 937 -34.44 9.63 -17.99
C ALA A 937 -34.40 8.09 -17.83
N GLU A 938 -34.44 7.35 -18.94
CA GLU A 938 -34.33 5.88 -18.97
C GLU A 938 -32.88 5.38 -19.02
N SER A 939 -31.88 6.21 -18.74
CA SER A 939 -30.49 5.75 -18.75
C SER A 939 -30.23 4.81 -17.57
N PRO A 940 -29.52 3.67 -17.75
CA PRO A 940 -29.01 2.91 -16.62
C PRO A 940 -27.81 3.60 -15.94
N ARG A 941 -27.25 4.66 -16.56
CA ARG A 941 -26.14 5.46 -16.02
C ARG A 941 -26.62 6.54 -15.05
N GLY A 942 -25.68 7.21 -14.38
CA GLY A 942 -25.93 8.24 -13.37
C GLY A 942 -25.44 7.79 -12.00
N GLY A 943 -24.76 8.68 -11.29
CA GLY A 943 -24.11 8.40 -10.00
C GLY A 943 -22.86 7.52 -10.10
N LEU A 944 -22.14 7.37 -8.99
CA LEU A 944 -20.87 6.66 -8.90
C LEU A 944 -21.01 5.16 -9.19
N LEU A 945 -22.11 4.55 -8.73
CA LEU A 945 -22.37 3.11 -8.86
C LEU A 945 -22.33 2.58 -10.30
N THR A 946 -22.57 3.46 -11.27
CA THR A 946 -22.73 3.08 -12.69
C THR A 946 -21.58 3.58 -13.57
N GLN A 947 -20.55 4.18 -12.97
CA GLN A 947 -19.35 4.62 -13.67
C GLN A 947 -18.39 3.44 -13.86
N ALA A 948 -17.75 3.40 -15.02
CA ALA A 948 -16.94 2.25 -15.42
C ALA A 948 -15.66 2.07 -14.60
N SER A 949 -15.11 3.15 -14.03
CA SER A 949 -13.97 3.08 -13.11
C SER A 949 -14.30 2.19 -11.90
N ILE A 950 -15.44 2.43 -11.26
CA ILE A 950 -15.96 1.66 -10.12
C ILE A 950 -16.25 0.21 -10.51
N LEU A 951 -16.90 0.03 -11.66
CA LEU A 951 -17.27 -1.30 -12.15
C LEU A 951 -16.05 -2.15 -12.55
N LYS A 952 -14.94 -1.49 -12.91
CA LYS A 952 -13.65 -2.12 -13.22
C LYS A 952 -12.90 -2.52 -11.96
N VAL A 953 -12.72 -1.61 -10.98
CA VAL A 953 -11.94 -1.92 -9.76
C VAL A 953 -12.59 -3.02 -8.92
N THR A 954 -13.90 -3.20 -9.06
CA THR A 954 -14.68 -4.27 -8.42
C THR A 954 -14.74 -5.58 -9.23
N ALA A 955 -13.89 -5.76 -10.25
CA ALA A 955 -13.88 -6.93 -11.13
C ALA A 955 -12.46 -7.53 -11.33
N ASN A 956 -12.41 -8.82 -11.72
CA ASN A 956 -11.14 -9.56 -11.87
C ASN A 956 -10.54 -9.56 -13.29
N GLY A 957 -11.12 -8.79 -14.22
CA GLY A 957 -10.68 -8.67 -15.61
C GLY A 957 -11.27 -9.72 -16.58
N THR A 958 -11.70 -10.88 -16.09
CA THR A 958 -12.43 -11.88 -16.92
C THR A 958 -13.92 -11.89 -16.64
N ASN A 959 -14.25 -11.91 -15.35
CA ASN A 959 -15.59 -12.09 -14.83
C ASN A 959 -15.90 -10.98 -13.83
N THR A 960 -17.20 -10.79 -13.62
CA THR A 960 -17.73 -10.01 -12.51
C THR A 960 -17.96 -10.93 -11.31
N SER A 961 -18.08 -10.35 -10.13
CA SER A 961 -18.49 -11.10 -8.94
C SER A 961 -19.42 -10.21 -8.11
N PRO A 962 -20.65 -10.66 -7.81
CA PRO A 962 -21.59 -9.89 -6.99
C PRO A 962 -21.06 -9.58 -5.59
N VAL A 963 -20.25 -10.47 -5.01
CA VAL A 963 -19.79 -10.35 -3.62
C VAL A 963 -18.80 -9.18 -3.43
N PRO A 964 -17.70 -9.05 -4.19
CA PRO A 964 -16.85 -7.87 -4.17
C PRO A 964 -17.59 -6.56 -4.50
N ARG A 965 -18.49 -6.59 -5.49
CA ARG A 965 -19.30 -5.42 -5.87
C ARG A 965 -20.21 -4.96 -4.74
N GLY A 966 -20.92 -5.89 -4.11
CA GLY A 966 -21.76 -5.60 -2.97
C GLY A 966 -20.96 -5.14 -1.76
N GLY A 967 -19.83 -5.79 -1.49
CA GLY A 967 -18.87 -5.38 -0.45
C GLY A 967 -18.39 -3.94 -0.63
N PHE A 968 -18.05 -3.54 -1.86
CA PHE A 968 -17.66 -2.17 -2.19
C PHE A 968 -18.77 -1.16 -1.89
N VAL A 969 -20.02 -1.43 -2.31
CA VAL A 969 -21.15 -0.51 -2.03
C VAL A 969 -21.36 -0.35 -0.52
N LEU A 970 -21.32 -1.46 0.22
CA LEU A 970 -21.51 -1.45 1.67
C LEU A 970 -20.36 -0.74 2.40
N ALA A 971 -19.11 -1.02 2.04
CA ALA A 971 -17.93 -0.50 2.73
C ALA A 971 -17.60 0.94 2.33
N ASN A 972 -17.58 1.24 1.03
CA ASN A 972 -17.07 2.52 0.50
C ASN A 972 -18.18 3.56 0.37
N LEU A 973 -19.45 3.19 0.16
CA LEU A 973 -20.54 4.19 0.05
C LEU A 973 -21.38 4.27 1.33
N LEU A 974 -21.86 3.13 1.85
CA LEU A 974 -22.79 3.13 2.98
C LEU A 974 -22.14 3.12 4.36
N GLY A 975 -20.83 2.85 4.44
CA GLY A 975 -20.11 2.78 5.72
C GLY A 975 -20.53 1.65 6.65
N THR A 976 -21.07 0.58 6.08
CA THR A 976 -21.51 -0.63 6.78
C THR A 976 -20.79 -1.84 6.21
N PRO A 977 -19.45 -1.92 6.34
CA PRO A 977 -18.69 -3.03 5.78
C PRO A 977 -19.24 -4.36 6.30
N PRO A 978 -19.31 -5.40 5.44
CA PRO A 978 -19.82 -6.70 5.85
C PRO A 978 -19.00 -7.26 7.01
N SER A 979 -19.67 -7.87 7.99
CA SER A 979 -18.98 -8.52 9.10
C SER A 979 -18.04 -9.62 8.58
N PRO A 980 -16.84 -9.78 9.17
CA PRO A 980 -15.94 -10.86 8.80
C PRO A 980 -16.64 -12.22 9.03
N PRO A 981 -16.32 -13.24 8.20
CA PRO A 981 -16.95 -14.55 8.33
C PRO A 981 -16.67 -15.17 9.72
N PRO A 982 -17.59 -15.99 10.26
CA PRO A 982 -17.41 -16.61 11.58
C PRO A 982 -16.12 -17.45 11.67
N PRO A 983 -15.39 -17.43 12.79
CA PRO A 983 -14.23 -18.31 13.01
C PRO A 983 -14.63 -19.79 12.85
N GLY A 984 -13.84 -20.58 12.13
CA GLY A 984 -14.06 -22.03 11.95
C GLY A 984 -14.98 -22.43 10.79
N VAL A 985 -15.63 -21.48 10.12
CA VAL A 985 -16.25 -21.72 8.81
C VAL A 985 -15.18 -21.47 7.74
N GLY A 986 -14.21 -22.40 7.62
CA GLY A 986 -13.39 -22.44 6.42
C GLY A 986 -14.34 -22.55 5.24
N ALA A 987 -14.19 -21.70 4.21
CA ALA A 987 -15.14 -21.53 3.10
C ALA A 987 -15.88 -22.83 2.80
N VAL A 988 -17.05 -23.02 3.42
CA VAL A 988 -17.90 -24.16 3.14
C VAL A 988 -18.48 -23.79 1.80
N GLU A 989 -17.78 -24.15 0.72
CA GLU A 989 -18.37 -24.12 -0.60
C GLU A 989 -19.49 -25.17 -0.53
N PRO A 990 -20.76 -24.76 -0.62
CA PRO A 990 -21.84 -25.72 -0.81
C PRO A 990 -21.61 -26.46 -2.10
N ASP A 991 -22.29 -27.58 -2.25
CA ASP A 991 -22.25 -28.36 -3.47
C ASP A 991 -22.87 -27.57 -4.64
N THR A 992 -22.04 -26.88 -5.41
CA THR A 992 -22.44 -26.15 -6.63
C THR A 992 -22.50 -27.06 -7.85
N ARG A 993 -22.31 -28.39 -7.70
CA ARG A 993 -22.39 -29.34 -8.82
C ARG A 993 -23.81 -29.33 -9.40
N GLY A 994 -23.94 -28.74 -10.58
CA GLY A 994 -25.22 -28.57 -11.28
C GLY A 994 -25.67 -27.11 -11.42
N ALA A 995 -25.06 -26.17 -10.69
CA ALA A 995 -25.24 -24.74 -10.92
C ALA A 995 -24.55 -24.36 -12.25
N THR A 996 -25.30 -23.73 -13.14
CA THR A 996 -24.85 -23.24 -14.45
C THR A 996 -24.76 -21.72 -14.49
N THR A 997 -25.28 -21.03 -13.46
CA THR A 997 -25.30 -19.57 -13.35
C THR A 997 -24.72 -19.09 -12.02
N ILE A 998 -24.18 -17.86 -12.00
CA ILE A 998 -23.73 -17.17 -10.77
C ILE A 998 -24.85 -17.11 -9.72
N ARG A 999 -26.12 -17.04 -10.16
CA ARG A 999 -27.28 -17.01 -9.29
C ARG A 999 -27.47 -18.32 -8.53
N GLU A 1000 -27.35 -19.45 -9.23
CA GLU A 1000 -27.46 -20.78 -8.64
C GLU A 1000 -26.29 -21.06 -7.71
N GLU A 1001 -25.06 -20.64 -8.06
CA GLU A 1001 -23.88 -20.76 -7.20
C GLU A 1001 -24.06 -19.99 -5.88
N LEU A 1002 -24.52 -18.73 -5.95
CA LEU A 1002 -24.76 -17.93 -4.75
C LEU A 1002 -25.99 -18.39 -3.96
N ALA A 1003 -27.05 -18.88 -4.62
CA ALA A 1003 -28.21 -19.44 -3.95
C ALA A 1003 -27.83 -20.66 -3.10
N ALA A 1004 -27.04 -21.58 -3.66
CA ALA A 1004 -26.48 -22.71 -2.91
C ALA A 1004 -25.63 -22.20 -1.73
N HIS A 1005 -24.87 -21.11 -1.90
CA HIS A 1005 -24.06 -20.50 -0.84
C HIS A 1005 -24.87 -19.94 0.33
N ARG A 1006 -26.10 -19.51 0.06
CA ARG A 1006 -27.00 -18.90 1.05
C ARG A 1006 -27.87 -19.89 1.81
N GLU A 1007 -27.88 -21.17 1.45
CA GLU A 1007 -28.65 -22.18 2.20
C GLU A 1007 -28.13 -22.35 3.65
N MET A 1008 -26.87 -21.97 3.89
CA MET A 1008 -26.31 -21.91 5.24
C MET A 1008 -26.72 -20.64 5.97
N GLU A 1009 -27.37 -20.78 7.13
CA GLU A 1009 -27.86 -19.65 7.94
C GLU A 1009 -26.74 -18.69 8.39
N SER A 1010 -25.51 -19.20 8.57
CA SER A 1010 -24.32 -18.39 8.88
C SER A 1010 -23.89 -17.48 7.71
N CYS A 1011 -23.93 -17.97 6.47
CA CYS A 1011 -23.57 -17.21 5.27
C CYS A 1011 -24.68 -16.24 4.88
N ASN A 1012 -25.94 -16.65 4.95
CA ASN A 1012 -27.09 -15.82 4.56
C ASN A 1012 -27.20 -14.54 5.39
N ARG A 1013 -26.64 -14.51 6.61
CA ARG A 1013 -26.64 -13.31 7.46
C ARG A 1013 -25.94 -12.13 6.80
N CYS A 1014 -24.77 -12.33 6.21
CA CYS A 1014 -24.03 -11.27 5.52
C CYS A 1014 -24.52 -11.10 4.07
N HIS A 1015 -24.82 -12.20 3.38
CA HIS A 1015 -25.25 -12.18 1.99
C HIS A 1015 -26.60 -11.48 1.77
N ARG A 1016 -27.45 -11.39 2.80
CA ARG A 1016 -28.68 -10.56 2.77
C ARG A 1016 -28.40 -9.07 2.51
N GLU A 1017 -27.24 -8.56 2.94
CA GLU A 1017 -26.82 -7.17 2.70
C GLU A 1017 -25.90 -7.05 1.49
N ILE A 1018 -25.01 -8.03 1.27
CA ILE A 1018 -23.98 -7.98 0.22
C ILE A 1018 -24.59 -8.23 -1.16
N ASP A 1019 -25.41 -9.27 -1.30
CA ASP A 1019 -25.86 -9.71 -2.61
C ASP A 1019 -26.73 -8.67 -3.34
N PRO A 1020 -27.67 -7.94 -2.68
CA PRO A 1020 -28.54 -7.02 -3.39
C PRO A 1020 -27.81 -5.96 -4.24
N PRO A 1021 -26.88 -5.15 -3.70
CA PRO A 1021 -26.07 -4.25 -4.54
C PRO A 1021 -25.22 -5.02 -5.56
N GLY A 1022 -24.68 -6.18 -5.20
CA GLY A 1022 -23.92 -7.04 -6.11
C GLY A 1022 -24.70 -7.45 -7.35
N PHE A 1023 -25.92 -7.96 -7.17
CA PHE A 1023 -26.82 -8.38 -8.25
C PHE A 1023 -27.26 -7.20 -9.11
N ALA A 1024 -27.61 -6.07 -8.51
CA ALA A 1024 -27.96 -4.87 -9.27
C ALA A 1024 -26.81 -4.46 -10.23
N LEU A 1025 -25.56 -4.51 -9.74
CA LEU A 1025 -24.36 -4.17 -10.51
C LEU A 1025 -23.99 -5.22 -11.57
N GLU A 1026 -24.53 -6.44 -11.53
CA GLU A 1026 -24.35 -7.42 -12.61
C GLU A 1026 -24.95 -6.96 -13.95
N SER A 1027 -25.75 -5.90 -13.95
CA SER A 1027 -26.14 -5.13 -15.16
C SER A 1027 -24.95 -4.64 -15.99
N PHE A 1028 -23.73 -4.64 -15.43
CA PHE A 1028 -22.51 -4.18 -16.10
C PHE A 1028 -21.41 -5.23 -16.14
N ASP A 1029 -20.64 -5.25 -17.22
CA ASP A 1029 -19.49 -6.13 -17.42
C ASP A 1029 -18.24 -5.66 -16.64
N PRO A 1030 -17.13 -6.42 -16.64
CA PRO A 1030 -15.88 -6.08 -15.93
C PRO A 1030 -15.19 -4.80 -16.36
N ILE A 1031 -15.55 -4.22 -17.51
CA ILE A 1031 -15.03 -2.91 -17.95
C ILE A 1031 -16.11 -1.84 -17.84
N GLY A 1032 -17.23 -2.12 -17.18
CA GLY A 1032 -18.30 -1.17 -16.94
C GLY A 1032 -19.27 -0.98 -18.10
N GLY A 1033 -19.21 -1.80 -19.14
CA GLY A 1033 -20.17 -1.80 -20.25
C GLY A 1033 -21.52 -2.37 -19.80
N PHE A 1034 -22.64 -1.76 -20.21
CA PHE A 1034 -23.97 -2.31 -19.88
C PHE A 1034 -24.19 -3.63 -20.64
N ARG A 1035 -24.71 -4.64 -19.94
CA ARG A 1035 -24.92 -5.99 -20.51
C ARG A 1035 -26.26 -6.58 -20.09
N THR A 1036 -26.80 -7.44 -20.96
CA THR A 1036 -27.96 -8.30 -20.67
C THR A 1036 -27.59 -9.78 -20.71
N ARG A 1037 -26.39 -10.11 -21.19
CA ARG A 1037 -25.84 -11.46 -21.28
C ARG A 1037 -24.35 -11.43 -20.94
N TYR A 1038 -23.82 -12.50 -20.34
CA TYR A 1038 -22.39 -12.64 -20.09
C TYR A 1038 -21.61 -12.83 -21.40
N ARG A 1039 -20.34 -12.41 -21.44
CA ARG A 1039 -19.44 -12.75 -22.55
C ARG A 1039 -18.79 -14.11 -22.29
N SER A 1040 -18.58 -14.89 -23.34
CA SER A 1040 -17.96 -16.22 -23.29
C SER A 1040 -16.97 -16.40 -24.44
N THR A 1041 -15.86 -17.09 -24.21
CA THR A 1041 -14.94 -17.53 -25.27
C THR A 1041 -15.36 -18.88 -25.89
N GLY A 1042 -16.35 -19.56 -25.30
CA GLY A 1042 -16.85 -20.86 -25.72
C GLY A 1042 -18.20 -20.77 -26.44
N GLN A 1043 -19.23 -21.40 -25.86
CA GLN A 1043 -20.58 -21.44 -26.43
C GLN A 1043 -21.32 -20.12 -26.27
N GLY A 1044 -22.28 -19.88 -27.15
CA GLY A 1044 -23.14 -18.70 -27.16
C GLY A 1044 -23.34 -18.11 -28.55
N ASP A 1045 -24.15 -17.07 -28.62
CA ASP A 1045 -24.49 -16.39 -29.88
C ASP A 1045 -23.39 -15.44 -30.30
N ARG A 1046 -23.27 -15.19 -31.61
CA ARG A 1046 -22.39 -14.12 -32.08
C ARG A 1046 -23.01 -12.75 -31.75
N PRO A 1047 -22.27 -11.83 -31.12
CA PRO A 1047 -22.75 -10.47 -30.99
C PRO A 1047 -22.96 -9.84 -32.38
N SER A 1048 -24.01 -9.03 -32.50
CA SER A 1048 -24.31 -8.27 -33.72
C SER A 1048 -23.46 -7.00 -33.84
N THR A 1049 -22.76 -6.61 -32.78
CA THR A 1049 -21.91 -5.42 -32.70
C THR A 1049 -20.64 -5.57 -33.53
N LYS A 1050 -20.09 -4.42 -33.93
CA LYS A 1050 -18.78 -4.33 -34.58
C LYS A 1050 -17.79 -3.65 -33.63
N LEU A 1051 -16.57 -4.17 -33.57
CA LEU A 1051 -15.44 -3.53 -32.91
C LEU A 1051 -14.32 -3.37 -33.94
N PHE A 1052 -13.65 -2.22 -33.93
CA PHE A 1052 -12.57 -1.88 -34.87
C PHE A 1052 -12.97 -2.08 -36.35
N GLY A 1053 -14.20 -1.69 -36.70
CA GLY A 1053 -14.72 -1.75 -38.07
C GLY A 1053 -15.16 -3.14 -38.56
N ARG A 1054 -15.05 -4.20 -37.73
CA ARG A 1054 -15.41 -5.58 -38.10
C ARG A 1054 -16.42 -6.22 -37.14
N PRO A 1055 -17.21 -7.21 -37.59
CA PRO A 1055 -17.98 -8.05 -36.67
C PRO A 1055 -17.07 -8.68 -35.62
N VAL A 1056 -17.49 -8.63 -34.36
CA VAL A 1056 -16.75 -9.23 -33.26
C VAL A 1056 -16.67 -10.76 -33.45
N ARG A 1057 -15.47 -11.32 -33.27
CA ARG A 1057 -15.21 -12.76 -33.40
C ARG A 1057 -14.57 -13.36 -32.16
N GLU A 1058 -14.00 -12.52 -31.30
CA GLU A 1058 -13.19 -12.84 -30.14
C GLU A 1058 -14.01 -13.47 -29.00
N TYR A 1059 -15.27 -13.06 -28.86
CA TYR A 1059 -16.21 -13.61 -27.87
C TYR A 1059 -17.59 -13.94 -28.45
N ARG A 1060 -18.42 -14.56 -27.60
CA ARG A 1060 -19.84 -14.91 -27.80
C ARG A 1060 -20.67 -14.35 -26.65
N LEU A 1061 -21.97 -14.17 -26.89
CA LEU A 1061 -22.96 -13.85 -25.87
C LEU A 1061 -23.45 -15.17 -25.24
N GLY A 1062 -23.07 -15.39 -23.99
CA GLY A 1062 -23.42 -16.57 -23.19
C GLY A 1062 -24.80 -16.45 -22.54
N LEU A 1063 -24.90 -16.83 -21.28
CA LEU A 1063 -26.16 -16.87 -20.53
C LEU A 1063 -26.73 -15.46 -20.26
N PRO A 1064 -28.06 -15.32 -20.13
CA PRO A 1064 -28.67 -14.07 -19.68
C PRO A 1064 -28.20 -13.67 -18.29
N VAL A 1065 -28.12 -12.37 -18.06
CA VAL A 1065 -27.84 -11.78 -16.75
C VAL A 1065 -29.15 -11.64 -15.99
N ASP A 1066 -29.17 -12.18 -14.77
CA ASP A 1066 -30.19 -11.86 -13.78
C ASP A 1066 -29.62 -10.83 -12.79
N ALA A 1067 -30.05 -9.58 -12.93
CA ALA A 1067 -29.67 -8.46 -12.06
C ALA A 1067 -30.74 -8.14 -11.00
N SER A 1068 -31.80 -8.95 -10.91
CA SER A 1068 -32.91 -8.75 -9.98
C SER A 1068 -32.54 -9.18 -8.55
N GLY A 1069 -33.29 -8.74 -7.56
CA GLY A 1069 -33.06 -9.17 -6.19
C GLY A 1069 -34.07 -8.58 -5.21
N GLU A 1070 -33.80 -8.79 -3.93
CA GLU A 1070 -34.60 -8.28 -2.81
C GLU A 1070 -33.64 -7.64 -1.81
N THR A 1071 -33.92 -6.43 -1.36
CA THR A 1071 -33.09 -5.75 -0.34
C THR A 1071 -33.20 -6.45 1.02
N SER A 1072 -32.33 -6.09 1.95
CA SER A 1072 -32.41 -6.63 3.32
C SER A 1072 -33.71 -6.32 4.05
N ASP A 1073 -34.43 -5.26 3.65
CA ASP A 1073 -35.73 -4.88 4.19
C ASP A 1073 -36.91 -5.59 3.52
N GLY A 1074 -36.66 -6.35 2.45
CA GLY A 1074 -37.67 -7.13 1.74
C GLY A 1074 -38.23 -6.46 0.47
N GLU A 1075 -37.62 -5.37 0.01
CA GLU A 1075 -38.07 -4.65 -1.18
C GLU A 1075 -37.49 -5.29 -2.47
N PRO A 1076 -38.32 -5.74 -3.42
CA PRO A 1076 -37.85 -6.32 -4.66
C PRO A 1076 -37.36 -5.27 -5.67
N PHE A 1077 -36.38 -5.62 -6.48
CA PHE A 1077 -35.90 -4.81 -7.60
C PHE A 1077 -35.60 -5.67 -8.84
N ALA A 1078 -35.82 -5.14 -10.04
CA ALA A 1078 -35.55 -5.88 -11.28
C ALA A 1078 -34.12 -5.65 -11.83
N GLY A 1079 -33.43 -4.59 -11.40
CA GLY A 1079 -32.08 -4.27 -11.83
C GLY A 1079 -31.58 -2.94 -11.29
N ILE A 1080 -30.52 -2.39 -11.89
CA ILE A 1080 -29.83 -1.21 -11.36
C ILE A 1080 -30.72 0.03 -11.18
N ARG A 1081 -31.68 0.29 -12.07
CA ARG A 1081 -32.55 1.49 -11.97
C ARG A 1081 -33.44 1.44 -10.73
N ASP A 1082 -34.08 0.30 -10.51
CA ASP A 1082 -34.90 0.10 -9.32
C ASP A 1082 -34.05 0.15 -8.06
N PHE A 1083 -32.86 -0.46 -8.09
CA PHE A 1083 -31.93 -0.43 -6.96
C PHE A 1083 -31.47 0.99 -6.60
N LYS A 1084 -31.14 1.85 -7.59
CA LYS A 1084 -30.83 3.27 -7.35
C LYS A 1084 -31.99 4.00 -6.65
N ARG A 1085 -33.24 3.75 -7.06
CA ARG A 1085 -34.43 4.30 -6.41
C ARG A 1085 -34.58 3.84 -4.96
N LEU A 1086 -34.29 2.57 -4.67
CA LEU A 1086 -34.31 2.02 -3.31
C LEU A 1086 -33.16 2.53 -2.44
N MET A 1087 -32.07 2.99 -3.05
CA MET A 1087 -30.92 3.59 -2.36
C MET A 1087 -31.16 5.06 -1.99
N LYS A 1088 -31.96 5.82 -2.76
CA LYS A 1088 -32.21 7.25 -2.51
C LYS A 1088 -32.62 7.57 -1.06
N PRO A 1089 -33.52 6.82 -0.39
CA PRO A 1089 -33.85 7.06 1.02
C PRO A 1089 -32.67 6.91 2.01
N LYS A 1090 -31.55 6.32 1.60
CA LYS A 1090 -30.34 6.14 2.42
C LYS A 1090 -29.35 7.30 2.33
N GLU A 1091 -29.77 8.45 1.81
CA GLU A 1091 -28.92 9.63 1.60
C GLU A 1091 -28.22 10.11 2.90
N ASP A 1092 -28.92 10.14 4.03
CA ASP A 1092 -28.32 10.53 5.32
C ASP A 1092 -27.16 9.60 5.74
N GLN A 1093 -27.31 8.30 5.50
CA GLN A 1093 -26.27 7.31 5.79
C GLN A 1093 -25.04 7.52 4.89
N LEU A 1094 -25.29 7.80 3.61
CA LEU A 1094 -24.24 8.12 2.65
C LEU A 1094 -23.52 9.42 3.02
N ALA A 1095 -24.25 10.48 3.37
CA ALA A 1095 -23.70 11.74 3.84
C ALA A 1095 -22.84 11.56 5.09
N ARG A 1096 -23.34 10.79 6.07
CA ARG A 1096 -22.60 10.44 7.28
C ARG A 1096 -21.29 9.71 6.98
N HIS A 1097 -21.32 8.74 6.07
CA HIS A 1097 -20.12 8.00 5.71
C HIS A 1097 -19.11 8.89 4.96
N PHE A 1098 -19.58 9.66 3.96
CA PHE A 1098 -18.74 10.61 3.24
C PHE A 1098 -18.09 11.62 4.20
N LEU A 1099 -18.86 12.15 5.16
CA LEU A 1099 -18.34 13.03 6.20
C LEU A 1099 -17.25 12.35 7.05
N ASN A 1100 -17.44 11.10 7.43
CA ASN A 1100 -16.42 10.33 8.16
C ASN A 1100 -15.14 10.18 7.32
N GLN A 1101 -15.26 9.88 6.02
CA GLN A 1101 -14.11 9.78 5.11
C GLN A 1101 -13.39 11.12 4.98
N LEU A 1102 -14.13 12.21 4.80
CA LEU A 1102 -13.57 13.55 4.69
C LEU A 1102 -12.85 13.98 5.99
N ILE A 1103 -13.44 13.69 7.16
CA ILE A 1103 -12.79 13.92 8.46
C ILE A 1103 -11.51 13.09 8.56
N ALA A 1104 -11.58 11.78 8.27
CA ALA A 1104 -10.43 10.88 8.35
C ALA A 1104 -9.26 11.36 7.49
N TYR A 1105 -9.55 11.69 6.23
CA TYR A 1105 -8.58 12.19 5.28
C TYR A 1105 -7.94 13.52 5.72
N SER A 1106 -8.77 14.49 6.12
CA SER A 1106 -8.35 15.86 6.43
C SER A 1106 -7.60 16.03 7.74
N THR A 1107 -7.88 15.16 8.72
CA THR A 1107 -7.31 15.24 10.07
C THR A 1107 -6.24 14.18 10.33
N GLY A 1108 -6.16 13.14 9.49
CA GLY A 1108 -5.25 12.01 9.65
C GLY A 1108 -5.64 11.05 10.77
N ALA A 1109 -6.91 11.02 11.18
CA ALA A 1109 -7.44 10.07 12.16
C ALA A 1109 -8.92 9.78 11.91
N GLU A 1110 -9.30 8.50 12.03
CA GLU A 1110 -10.69 8.06 11.97
C GLU A 1110 -11.55 8.71 13.07
N VAL A 1111 -12.86 8.77 12.83
CA VAL A 1111 -13.83 9.33 13.78
C VAL A 1111 -13.83 8.50 15.07
N GLN A 1112 -13.38 9.08 16.17
CA GLN A 1112 -13.35 8.44 17.48
C GLN A 1112 -14.70 8.58 18.20
N TYR A 1113 -14.89 7.87 19.30
CA TYR A 1113 -16.16 7.90 20.02
C TYR A 1113 -16.53 9.31 20.53
N ALA A 1114 -15.56 10.09 21.02
CA ALA A 1114 -15.78 11.47 21.45
C ALA A 1114 -16.19 12.43 20.32
N ASP A 1115 -15.78 12.13 19.08
CA ASP A 1115 -16.04 12.96 17.89
C ASP A 1115 -17.49 12.87 17.43
N ARG A 1116 -18.20 11.79 17.79
CA ARG A 1116 -19.54 11.47 17.29
C ARG A 1116 -20.53 12.62 17.40
N LYS A 1117 -20.52 13.32 18.54
CA LYS A 1117 -21.40 14.48 18.78
C LYS A 1117 -21.11 15.63 17.81
N GLU A 1118 -19.83 15.94 17.57
CA GLU A 1118 -19.46 17.01 16.64
C GLU A 1118 -19.76 16.58 15.19
N ARG A 1119 -19.45 15.33 14.81
CA ARG A 1119 -19.83 14.77 13.51
C ARG A 1119 -21.35 14.83 13.29
N ASP A 1120 -22.17 14.48 14.28
CA ASP A 1120 -23.65 14.55 14.16
C ASP A 1120 -24.12 15.98 13.96
N ARG A 1121 -23.54 16.94 14.67
CA ARG A 1121 -23.81 18.38 14.46
C ARG A 1121 -23.45 18.82 13.03
N LEU A 1122 -22.30 18.37 12.50
CA LEU A 1122 -21.90 18.69 11.13
C LEU A 1122 -22.85 18.04 10.11
N LEU A 1123 -23.33 16.82 10.37
CA LEU A 1123 -24.32 16.17 9.53
C LEU A 1123 -25.68 16.89 9.55
N GLU A 1124 -26.15 17.33 10.72
CA GLU A 1124 -27.36 18.16 10.84
C GLU A 1124 -27.24 19.49 10.11
N GLN A 1125 -26.04 20.10 10.12
CA GLN A 1125 -25.76 21.29 9.33
C GLN A 1125 -25.83 20.97 7.83
N ALA A 1126 -25.13 19.91 7.39
CA ALA A 1126 -25.13 19.49 5.99
C ALA A 1126 -26.54 19.17 5.50
N GLN A 1127 -27.39 18.55 6.32
CA GLN A 1127 -28.79 18.27 5.98
C GLN A 1127 -29.59 19.53 5.67
N ARG A 1128 -29.33 20.66 6.35
CA ARG A 1128 -30.01 21.95 6.06
C ARG A 1128 -29.53 22.58 4.75
N GLU A 1129 -28.38 22.15 4.28
CA GLU A 1129 -27.70 22.59 3.06
C GLU A 1129 -27.73 21.49 1.98
N ASP A 1130 -28.74 20.61 2.03
CA ASP A 1130 -28.99 19.53 1.04
C ASP A 1130 -27.79 18.58 0.83
N TYR A 1131 -26.98 18.40 1.87
CA TYR A 1131 -25.75 17.60 1.88
C TYR A 1131 -24.75 18.02 0.79
N GLY A 1132 -24.67 19.30 0.47
CA GLY A 1132 -23.73 19.84 -0.52
C GLY A 1132 -22.26 19.50 -0.22
N ILE A 1133 -21.54 18.94 -1.20
CA ILE A 1133 -20.14 18.49 -0.99
C ILE A 1133 -19.22 19.63 -0.56
N ARG A 1134 -19.36 20.82 -1.15
CA ARG A 1134 -18.52 21.97 -0.81
C ARG A 1134 -18.91 22.53 0.55
N GLY A 1135 -20.20 22.58 0.87
CA GLY A 1135 -20.70 22.90 2.21
C GLY A 1135 -20.10 21.97 3.28
N MET A 1136 -20.06 20.67 3.02
CA MET A 1136 -19.44 19.68 3.93
C MET A 1136 -17.92 19.88 4.09
N ILE A 1137 -17.19 20.24 3.03
CA ILE A 1137 -15.76 20.61 3.13
C ILE A 1137 -15.57 21.82 4.05
N HIS A 1138 -16.38 22.86 3.88
CA HIS A 1138 -16.36 24.03 4.78
C HIS A 1138 -16.68 23.64 6.21
N ALA A 1139 -17.73 22.85 6.43
CA ALA A 1139 -18.16 22.42 7.75
C ALA A 1139 -17.04 21.64 8.48
N VAL A 1140 -16.34 20.73 7.79
CA VAL A 1140 -15.19 20.01 8.36
C VAL A 1140 -14.05 20.97 8.70
N VAL A 1141 -13.64 21.84 7.77
CA VAL A 1141 -12.51 22.77 7.98
C VAL A 1141 -12.78 23.75 9.14
N GLN A 1142 -14.02 24.20 9.30
CA GLN A 1142 -14.42 25.11 10.38
C GLN A 1142 -14.64 24.40 11.73
N SER A 1143 -14.75 23.06 11.73
CA SER A 1143 -15.02 22.27 12.93
C SER A 1143 -13.87 22.31 13.95
N GLN A 1144 -14.21 22.00 15.20
CA GLN A 1144 -13.21 21.81 16.24
C GLN A 1144 -12.27 20.63 15.94
N MET A 1145 -12.73 19.60 15.23
CA MET A 1145 -11.90 18.44 14.89
C MET A 1145 -10.75 18.81 13.93
N PHE A 1146 -10.99 19.75 13.02
CA PHE A 1146 -9.96 20.21 12.08
C PHE A 1146 -9.04 21.25 12.70
N ARG A 1147 -9.58 22.15 13.52
CA ARG A 1147 -8.84 23.27 14.14
C ARG A 1147 -8.09 22.90 15.42
N ASN A 1148 -8.29 21.70 15.96
CA ASN A 1148 -7.53 21.18 17.10
C ASN A 1148 -6.75 19.91 16.70
N LYS A 1149 -5.67 19.61 17.43
CA LYS A 1149 -5.00 18.32 17.38
C LYS A 1149 -5.50 17.39 18.47
#